data_AF-A0A8H4W1D3-F1
#
_entry.id   AF-A0A8H4W1D3-F1
#
_cell.length_a   1.000
_cell.length_b   1.000
_cell.length_c   1.000
_cell.angle_alpha   90.00
_cell.angle_beta   90.00
_cell.angle_gamma   90.00
#
_symmetry.space_group_name_H-M   'P 1'
#
loop_
_entity.id
_entity.type
_entity.pdbx_description
1 polymer ?
#
loop_
_entity_poly.entity_id
_entity_poly.type
_entity_poly.pdbx_seq_one_letter_code
_entity_poly.pdbx_strand_id
1 'polypeptide(L)'
;MYWEEQAAESHKASLCLRYLVNNSPMHGENSIITLLSEIYYEWRDFMLMGAPVTSTYLLESFIIYDILALKIPASVYKSCCCCSIPLIPRGVKVGVELNNHRRKEAILSENVPHLLSPRIEAIGEPVRDRYNFNNAKTPKITGRVFVYQVLIESAMAIIPDVLALVAPSPDYDVMKRFTMPTQHGPRAAIAVTTEASKVLQSLYTLLLKMIVIQIWYLIVLAGIAISANPKKTRSHNISIANVIIWNAQASPLDIVKLMLKYIAHISLFAVLWAFLAALAWAASIVLSLVVSPDLIIGQAAPVSLSAIYVPQFSSSTGTSSYSLRVNELATPSNLRAIGQADNLTANANVVVGKPISTTDPSSGVQIIQVDYSYGLTGVEFGLQNATELQLNVSGSCITDYGWFYGDDDSTDILIDVYLKFGLGPFVNVSTADGGPPLCTAYLGPAPAPSNSNTTYGLVASTMTRKSFTAGTDPWYLTAPLNESDQYGAGYAVLRQRPVLSCWQSDIWRYGNQQRSIGELDQLNALPLSLVTVFQRFLSVPRIVNLVQALGTTALKSATGSQGFYFDAQTSNLHDDLQRLVLGAYAATRNTLQETTQFSKQYDDITNLVLGADGNPLPGTDNFVIYTTDVSALSIPMLITVPLIAFLLLGLVFLLTTSFPCYAWSWGYVEALKAAVLYSALDSEDGRNDNWDRTTATPFYKGGKGEGGKIKEAPAHVRPKFDRTRRTLSWHKPHVDVVDVESHDHEGDEPAAMESIEQVVETPKGDKQQ
;
A
#
# COMPACT_ATOMS: atom_id res chain seq x y z
N MET A 1 -10.05 -12.66 -38.92
CA MET A 1 -8.69 -13.16 -38.66
C MET A 1 -8.16 -12.77 -37.27
N TYR A 2 -7.60 -11.58 -36.98
CA TYR A 2 -7.07 -11.27 -35.62
C TYR A 2 -8.13 -11.29 -34.49
N TRP A 3 -9.41 -11.01 -34.83
CA TRP A 3 -10.53 -11.08 -33.89
C TRP A 3 -11.11 -12.49 -33.69
N GLU A 4 -10.94 -13.40 -34.65
CA GLU A 4 -11.41 -14.79 -34.50
C GLU A 4 -10.43 -15.64 -33.69
N GLU A 5 -9.15 -15.28 -33.73
CA GLU A 5 -8.09 -15.93 -32.94
C GLU A 5 -8.20 -15.57 -31.45
N GLN A 6 -8.51 -14.31 -31.10
CA GLN A 6 -8.77 -13.90 -29.72
C GLN A 6 -10.08 -14.49 -29.14
N ALA A 7 -11.12 -14.66 -29.95
CA ALA A 7 -12.36 -15.29 -29.51
C ALA A 7 -12.17 -16.79 -29.19
N ALA A 8 -11.29 -17.47 -29.93
CA ALA A 8 -10.97 -18.88 -29.69
C ALA A 8 -10.09 -19.10 -28.44
N GLU A 9 -9.19 -18.17 -28.11
CA GLU A 9 -8.37 -18.23 -26.88
C GLU A 9 -9.16 -17.88 -25.61
N SER A 10 -10.05 -16.88 -25.69
CA SER A 10 -10.99 -16.52 -24.62
C SER A 10 -11.89 -17.71 -24.22
N HIS A 11 -12.38 -18.47 -25.19
CA HIS A 11 -13.22 -19.64 -24.94
C HIS A 11 -12.43 -20.80 -24.30
N LYS A 12 -11.13 -20.97 -24.63
CA LYS A 12 -10.25 -21.97 -24.01
C LYS A 12 -9.90 -21.60 -22.56
N ALA A 13 -9.66 -20.33 -22.27
CA ALA A 13 -9.38 -19.84 -20.91
C ALA A 13 -10.58 -20.02 -19.97
N SER A 14 -11.80 -19.74 -20.46
CA SER A 14 -13.06 -19.95 -19.74
C SER A 14 -13.33 -21.42 -19.38
N LEU A 15 -13.04 -22.34 -20.31
CA LEU A 15 -13.14 -23.78 -20.07
C LEU A 15 -12.10 -24.29 -19.08
N CYS A 16 -10.88 -23.74 -19.10
CA CYS A 16 -9.81 -24.09 -18.17
C CYS A 16 -10.13 -23.67 -16.73
N LEU A 17 -10.72 -22.47 -16.56
CA LEU A 17 -11.13 -21.96 -15.24
C LEU A 17 -12.27 -22.79 -14.63
N ARG A 18 -13.26 -23.18 -15.44
CA ARG A 18 -14.34 -24.09 -14.99
C ARG A 18 -13.81 -25.47 -14.59
N TYR A 19 -12.77 -25.95 -15.25
CA TYR A 19 -12.16 -27.23 -14.93
C TYR A 19 -11.37 -27.19 -13.61
N LEU A 20 -10.65 -26.09 -13.33
CA LEU A 20 -9.87 -25.91 -12.09
C LEU A 20 -10.75 -25.69 -10.85
N VAL A 21 -11.86 -24.97 -11.00
CA VAL A 21 -12.84 -24.74 -9.92
C VAL A 21 -13.60 -26.03 -9.56
N ASN A 22 -13.91 -26.87 -10.54
CA ASN A 22 -14.66 -28.10 -10.30
C ASN A 22 -13.80 -29.29 -9.80
N ASN A 23 -12.47 -29.22 -9.92
CA ASN A 23 -11.59 -30.36 -9.63
C ASN A 23 -10.57 -30.12 -8.51
N SER A 24 -10.68 -29.04 -7.73
CA SER A 24 -9.77 -28.80 -6.59
C SER A 24 -10.33 -29.42 -5.30
N PRO A 25 -9.69 -30.48 -4.74
CA PRO A 25 -10.09 -31.04 -3.46
C PRO A 25 -9.19 -30.44 -2.37
N MET A 26 -9.58 -29.32 -1.77
CA MET A 26 -8.99 -28.89 -0.49
C MET A 26 -10.04 -28.28 0.43
N HIS A 27 -10.18 -28.93 1.58
CA HIS A 27 -10.96 -28.50 2.73
C HIS A 27 -10.23 -27.37 3.47
N GLY A 28 -10.96 -26.28 3.73
CA GLY A 28 -10.62 -25.30 4.78
C GLY A 28 -9.88 -24.06 4.27
N GLU A 29 -10.41 -22.88 4.64
CA GLU A 29 -9.76 -21.56 4.56
C GLU A 29 -9.84 -20.73 3.26
N ASN A 30 -10.91 -20.86 2.46
CA ASN A 30 -11.21 -19.88 1.40
C ASN A 30 -12.21 -18.78 1.80
N SER A 31 -12.28 -18.35 3.07
CA SER A 31 -13.28 -17.35 3.48
C SER A 31 -13.14 -16.00 2.78
N ILE A 32 -11.93 -15.59 2.37
CA ILE A 32 -11.69 -14.31 1.69
C ILE A 32 -12.02 -14.41 0.19
N ILE A 33 -11.73 -15.54 -0.47
CA ILE A 33 -12.16 -15.76 -1.86
C ILE A 33 -13.69 -15.90 -1.90
N THR A 34 -14.29 -16.55 -0.90
CA THR A 34 -15.75 -16.60 -0.74
C THR A 34 -16.32 -15.20 -0.45
N LEU A 35 -15.71 -14.40 0.44
CA LEU A 35 -16.12 -13.03 0.73
C LEU A 35 -15.97 -12.11 -0.50
N LEU A 36 -14.87 -12.21 -1.24
CA LEU A 36 -14.67 -11.47 -2.49
C LEU A 36 -15.63 -11.96 -3.59
N SER A 37 -15.98 -13.24 -3.60
CA SER A 37 -17.00 -13.78 -4.50
C SER A 37 -18.41 -13.34 -4.09
N GLU A 38 -18.74 -13.26 -2.81
CA GLU A 38 -20.02 -12.78 -2.28
C GLU A 38 -20.15 -11.27 -2.49
N ILE A 39 -19.09 -10.51 -2.21
CA ILE A 39 -18.98 -9.08 -2.57
C ILE A 39 -19.15 -8.94 -4.08
N TYR A 40 -18.51 -9.77 -4.90
CA TYR A 40 -18.67 -9.75 -6.36
C TYR A 40 -20.10 -10.11 -6.80
N TYR A 41 -20.77 -11.06 -6.17
CA TYR A 41 -22.15 -11.45 -6.48
C TYR A 41 -23.17 -10.39 -6.04
N GLU A 42 -22.98 -9.74 -4.88
CA GLU A 42 -23.78 -8.58 -4.46
C GLU A 42 -23.51 -7.36 -5.35
N TRP A 43 -22.26 -7.12 -5.75
CA TRP A 43 -21.88 -6.04 -6.67
C TRP A 43 -22.43 -6.29 -8.09
N ARG A 44 -22.49 -7.56 -8.53
CA ARG A 44 -23.14 -7.99 -9.78
C ARG A 44 -24.65 -7.70 -9.75
N ASP A 45 -25.31 -8.04 -8.64
CA ASP A 45 -26.76 -7.83 -8.49
C ASP A 45 -27.10 -6.33 -8.32
N PHE A 46 -26.17 -5.51 -7.81
CA PHE A 46 -26.25 -4.04 -7.79
C PHE A 46 -26.00 -3.40 -9.18
N MET A 47 -25.05 -3.91 -9.97
CA MET A 47 -24.77 -3.45 -11.35
C MET A 47 -25.86 -3.87 -12.35
N LEU A 48 -26.65 -4.89 -12.04
CA LEU A 48 -27.83 -5.30 -12.82
C LEU A 48 -28.97 -4.24 -12.84
N MET A 49 -28.80 -3.09 -12.17
CA MET A 49 -29.75 -1.97 -12.14
C MET A 49 -29.33 -0.69 -12.90
N GLY A 50 -28.23 -0.67 -13.67
CA GLY A 50 -27.77 0.57 -14.36
C GLY A 50 -27.13 0.36 -15.74
N ALA A 51 -27.42 1.27 -16.69
CA ALA A 51 -26.91 1.29 -18.08
C ALA A 51 -25.77 2.34 -18.26
N PRO A 52 -24.95 2.32 -19.35
CA PRO A 52 -23.50 2.58 -19.33
C PRO A 52 -23.08 4.03 -19.54
N VAL A 53 -21.80 4.28 -19.22
CA VAL A 53 -21.09 5.55 -19.31
C VAL A 53 -20.30 5.65 -20.62
N THR A 54 -20.46 6.77 -21.34
CA THR A 54 -19.35 7.42 -22.07
C THR A 54 -19.57 8.95 -22.04
N SER A 55 -18.47 9.68 -21.82
CA SER A 55 -18.31 11.15 -21.83
C SER A 55 -18.63 11.91 -20.53
N THR A 56 -17.57 12.56 -20.02
CA THR A 56 -17.35 13.06 -18.65
C THR A 56 -17.88 14.48 -18.34
N TYR A 57 -18.78 15.05 -19.15
CA TYR A 57 -19.21 16.45 -18.95
C TYR A 57 -20.74 16.71 -18.91
N LEU A 58 -21.57 15.67 -18.86
CA LEU A 58 -23.04 15.82 -18.85
C LEU A 58 -23.78 15.06 -17.72
N LEU A 59 -23.08 14.71 -16.63
CA LEU A 59 -23.63 13.82 -15.59
C LEU A 59 -24.48 14.52 -14.50
N GLU A 60 -24.54 15.85 -14.44
CA GLU A 60 -25.28 16.52 -13.34
C GLU A 60 -26.80 16.63 -13.55
N SER A 61 -27.33 16.30 -14.74
CA SER A 61 -28.73 16.63 -15.07
C SER A 61 -29.66 15.44 -15.37
N PHE A 62 -29.16 14.20 -15.50
CA PHE A 62 -29.95 13.12 -16.12
C PHE A 62 -30.57 12.08 -15.16
N ILE A 63 -30.32 12.14 -13.85
CA ILE A 63 -30.71 11.06 -12.92
C ILE A 63 -32.18 11.11 -12.45
N ILE A 64 -32.94 12.19 -12.69
CA ILE A 64 -34.20 12.39 -11.95
C ILE A 64 -35.49 11.92 -12.67
N TYR A 65 -35.51 11.67 -13.98
CA TYR A 65 -36.82 11.58 -14.68
C TYR A 65 -37.34 10.23 -15.18
N ASP A 66 -36.53 9.19 -15.35
CA ASP A 66 -37.01 7.95 -15.99
C ASP A 66 -37.49 6.84 -15.03
N ILE A 67 -37.50 7.09 -13.71
CA ILE A 67 -38.06 6.15 -12.71
C ILE A 67 -39.61 6.26 -12.63
N LEU A 68 -40.24 7.26 -13.24
CA LEU A 68 -41.68 7.55 -13.06
C LEU A 68 -42.65 6.91 -14.08
N ALA A 69 -42.21 5.96 -14.92
CA ALA A 69 -43.05 5.37 -15.96
C ALA A 69 -43.04 3.83 -16.04
N LEU A 70 -43.06 3.12 -14.91
CA LEU A 70 -43.33 1.68 -14.87
C LEU A 70 -44.57 1.36 -14.01
N LYS A 71 -45.64 0.98 -14.69
CA LYS A 71 -46.90 0.48 -14.11
C LYS A 71 -46.76 -1.05 -13.99
N ILE A 72 -46.59 -1.57 -12.78
CA ILE A 72 -46.66 -3.02 -12.51
C ILE A 72 -48.12 -3.35 -12.15
N PRO A 73 -48.78 -4.33 -12.80
CA PRO A 73 -50.14 -4.73 -12.45
C PRO A 73 -50.20 -5.43 -11.09
N ALA A 74 -51.19 -5.04 -10.28
CA ALA A 74 -51.54 -5.66 -9.02
C ALA A 74 -52.25 -7.01 -9.28
N SER A 75 -51.48 -8.10 -9.35
CA SER A 75 -52.09 -9.44 -9.37
C SER A 75 -51.16 -10.56 -8.90
N VAL A 76 -50.36 -10.39 -7.84
CA VAL A 76 -49.79 -11.53 -7.09
C VAL A 76 -49.51 -11.10 -5.65
N TYR A 77 -50.53 -11.09 -4.78
CA TYR A 77 -50.32 -11.23 -3.32
C TYR A 77 -51.58 -11.82 -2.70
N LYS A 78 -51.62 -13.15 -2.64
CA LYS A 78 -52.48 -13.92 -1.75
C LYS A 78 -51.70 -15.15 -1.30
N SER A 79 -51.71 -15.38 0.02
CA SER A 79 -51.10 -16.52 0.76
C SER A 79 -49.59 -16.38 0.97
N CYS A 80 -49.00 -16.46 2.17
CA CYS A 80 -49.40 -17.10 3.42
C CYS A 80 -48.90 -16.32 4.64
N CYS A 81 -49.76 -16.16 5.63
CA CYS A 81 -49.38 -16.17 7.05
C CYS A 81 -49.68 -17.57 7.61
N CYS A 82 -48.95 -17.95 8.67
CA CYS A 82 -49.08 -19.15 9.51
C CYS A 82 -48.41 -20.43 8.97
N CYS A 83 -47.29 -20.85 9.61
CA CYS A 83 -47.27 -21.97 10.57
C CYS A 83 -45.85 -22.41 10.92
N SER A 84 -45.60 -22.48 12.23
CA SER A 84 -45.09 -23.64 12.97
C SER A 84 -43.74 -24.28 12.58
N ILE A 85 -42.79 -24.12 13.50
CA ILE A 85 -41.61 -24.97 13.71
C ILE A 85 -42.05 -26.41 14.03
N PRO A 86 -41.37 -27.43 13.48
CA PRO A 86 -41.11 -28.64 14.26
C PRO A 86 -39.63 -29.02 14.28
N LEU A 87 -39.29 -29.69 15.38
CA LEU A 87 -37.98 -30.18 15.81
C LEU A 87 -37.85 -31.69 15.52
N ILE A 88 -36.61 -32.13 15.16
CA ILE A 88 -35.97 -33.45 15.45
C ILE A 88 -36.31 -34.63 14.47
N PRO A 89 -35.50 -35.73 14.27
CA PRO A 89 -34.09 -36.09 14.56
C PRO A 89 -33.27 -36.81 13.41
N ARG A 90 -31.99 -37.18 13.75
CA ARG A 90 -31.13 -38.31 13.26
C ARG A 90 -30.51 -38.13 11.87
N GLY A 91 -29.23 -38.38 11.61
CA GLY A 91 -28.22 -39.23 12.27
C GLY A 91 -27.78 -40.29 11.26
N VAL A 92 -26.62 -40.11 10.60
CA VAL A 92 -26.00 -41.14 9.74
C VAL A 92 -24.47 -41.07 9.87
N LYS A 93 -23.88 -42.21 10.27
CA LYS A 93 -22.45 -42.53 10.22
C LYS A 93 -22.06 -42.83 8.77
N VAL A 94 -20.90 -42.33 8.32
CA VAL A 94 -20.24 -42.82 7.10
C VAL A 94 -18.91 -43.43 7.52
N GLY A 95 -18.77 -44.74 7.32
CA GLY A 95 -17.50 -45.45 7.35
C GLY A 95 -16.82 -45.28 6.00
N VAL A 96 -15.50 -45.06 6.03
CA VAL A 96 -14.65 -45.02 4.83
C VAL A 96 -13.82 -46.29 4.83
N GLU A 97 -14.05 -47.10 3.81
CA GLU A 97 -13.33 -48.32 3.47
C GLU A 97 -12.19 -47.95 2.52
N LEU A 98 -10.94 -48.21 2.95
CA LEU A 98 -9.72 -48.01 2.17
C LEU A 98 -9.51 -49.21 1.25
N ASN A 99 -9.41 -48.96 -0.05
CA ASN A 99 -8.96 -49.97 -1.01
C ASN A 99 -7.70 -49.52 -1.75
N ASN A 100 -6.70 -50.39 -1.67
CA ASN A 100 -5.40 -50.30 -2.31
C ASN A 100 -5.50 -50.40 -3.83
N HIS A 101 -4.64 -49.68 -4.55
CA HIS A 101 -4.04 -50.26 -5.76
C HIS A 101 -2.64 -49.73 -6.08
N ARG A 102 -1.73 -50.70 -6.22
CA ARG A 102 -0.37 -50.58 -6.78
C ARG A 102 -0.41 -50.20 -8.27
N ARG A 103 0.62 -49.48 -8.73
CA ARG A 103 1.39 -49.87 -9.93
C ARG A 103 2.80 -49.24 -9.98
N LYS A 104 3.76 -50.10 -10.34
CA LYS A 104 5.16 -49.85 -10.73
C LYS A 104 5.20 -49.31 -12.18
N GLU A 105 6.19 -48.52 -12.60
CA GLU A 105 7.48 -48.86 -13.28
C GLU A 105 8.03 -47.49 -13.78
N ALA A 106 9.29 -47.04 -13.71
CA ALA A 106 10.64 -47.56 -14.02
C ALA A 106 11.26 -46.79 -15.22
N ILE A 107 12.39 -46.09 -14.97
CA ILE A 107 13.61 -45.95 -15.84
C ILE A 107 13.46 -44.99 -17.08
N LEU A 108 14.38 -44.13 -17.58
CA LEU A 108 15.86 -44.07 -17.79
C LEU A 108 16.30 -42.59 -18.04
N SER A 109 17.57 -42.25 -17.69
CA SER A 109 18.62 -41.41 -18.37
C SER A 109 18.24 -40.23 -19.30
N GLU A 110 19.03 -39.18 -19.57
CA GLU A 110 20.43 -38.77 -19.35
C GLU A 110 20.56 -37.32 -19.87
N ASN A 111 21.56 -36.61 -19.34
CA ASN A 111 22.41 -35.61 -20.00
C ASN A 111 21.90 -34.22 -20.47
N VAL A 112 22.77 -33.27 -20.12
CA VAL A 112 22.84 -31.81 -20.22
C VAL A 112 23.84 -31.48 -21.36
N PRO A 113 24.19 -30.21 -21.71
CA PRO A 113 23.45 -28.98 -22.06
C PRO A 113 23.79 -28.52 -23.52
N HIS A 114 23.25 -27.38 -23.98
CA HIS A 114 24.07 -26.23 -24.43
C HIS A 114 23.21 -25.01 -24.85
N LEU A 115 23.61 -23.85 -24.29
CA LEU A 115 23.68 -22.49 -24.86
C LEU A 115 23.04 -22.25 -26.24
N LEU A 116 22.18 -21.23 -26.35
CA LEU A 116 22.45 -19.98 -27.08
C LEU A 116 21.24 -19.04 -27.09
N SER A 117 21.54 -17.75 -26.94
CA SER A 117 20.68 -16.58 -27.15
C SER A 117 19.99 -16.61 -28.52
N PRO A 118 18.89 -15.84 -28.71
CA PRO A 118 18.95 -14.97 -29.87
C PRO A 118 18.54 -13.52 -29.62
N ARG A 119 19.30 -12.72 -30.37
CA ARG A 119 19.29 -11.31 -30.67
C ARG A 119 18.08 -10.95 -31.53
N ILE A 120 17.59 -9.74 -31.29
CA ILE A 120 16.57 -9.01 -32.04
C ILE A 120 17.09 -8.70 -33.45
N GLU A 121 16.27 -8.96 -34.47
CA GLU A 121 16.33 -8.24 -35.75
C GLU A 121 14.92 -8.12 -36.36
N ALA A 122 14.57 -6.89 -36.70
CA ALA A 122 13.33 -6.49 -37.34
C ALA A 122 13.55 -6.36 -38.86
N ILE A 123 12.45 -6.42 -39.63
CA ILE A 123 12.09 -5.64 -40.83
C ILE A 123 11.25 -6.51 -41.79
N GLY A 124 10.10 -5.99 -42.19
CA GLY A 124 9.29 -6.51 -43.30
C GLY A 124 7.91 -5.87 -43.37
N GLU A 125 7.77 -4.82 -44.17
CA GLU A 125 6.50 -4.13 -44.49
C GLU A 125 5.47 -5.06 -45.16
N PRO A 126 4.15 -4.86 -44.94
CA PRO A 126 3.13 -5.54 -45.74
C PRO A 126 2.54 -4.66 -46.85
N VAL A 127 2.34 -5.35 -47.96
CA VAL A 127 1.69 -4.98 -49.22
C VAL A 127 0.23 -4.56 -49.00
N ARG A 128 -0.18 -3.47 -49.67
CA ARG A 128 -1.58 -3.02 -49.81
C ARG A 128 -2.33 -3.92 -50.78
N ASP A 129 -3.46 -4.46 -50.35
CA ASP A 129 -4.54 -4.85 -51.25
C ASP A 129 -5.88 -4.25 -50.82
N ARG A 130 -6.55 -3.63 -51.80
CA ARG A 130 -7.89 -3.04 -51.69
C ARG A 130 -8.93 -4.16 -51.80
N TYR A 131 -9.85 -4.22 -50.84
CA TYR A 131 -11.15 -4.84 -51.07
C TYR A 131 -12.30 -3.89 -50.69
N ASN A 132 -13.13 -3.63 -51.70
CA ASN A 132 -14.41 -2.96 -51.60
C ASN A 132 -15.44 -3.92 -50.99
N PHE A 133 -16.18 -3.45 -49.98
CA PHE A 133 -17.47 -4.03 -49.60
C PHE A 133 -18.50 -2.91 -49.43
N ASN A 134 -19.33 -2.74 -50.46
CA ASN A 134 -20.62 -2.08 -50.37
C ASN A 134 -21.67 -3.09 -49.87
N ASN A 135 -22.67 -2.57 -49.16
CA ASN A 135 -23.93 -3.20 -48.75
C ASN A 135 -23.91 -4.08 -47.49
N ALA A 136 -24.24 -3.47 -46.36
CA ALA A 136 -24.97 -4.14 -45.29
C ALA A 136 -26.00 -3.18 -44.65
N LYS A 137 -27.27 -3.56 -44.78
CA LYS A 137 -28.43 -2.92 -44.15
C LYS A 137 -28.30 -3.00 -42.63
N THR A 138 -28.52 -1.87 -41.95
CA THR A 138 -28.62 -1.78 -40.49
C THR A 138 -29.86 -2.49 -39.95
N PRO A 139 -29.76 -3.47 -39.04
CA PRO A 139 -30.89 -3.90 -38.25
C PRO A 139 -31.05 -2.95 -37.03
N LYS A 140 -32.25 -2.42 -36.90
CA LYS A 140 -32.74 -1.70 -35.74
C LYS A 140 -32.98 -2.68 -34.58
N ILE A 141 -32.61 -2.25 -33.38
CA ILE A 141 -33.06 -2.70 -32.04
C ILE A 141 -32.31 -3.91 -31.43
N THR A 142 -31.36 -3.62 -30.52
CA THR A 142 -31.09 -4.35 -29.25
C THR A 142 -30.09 -3.57 -28.36
N GLY A 143 -30.41 -2.32 -28.03
CA GLY A 143 -29.49 -1.41 -27.29
C GLY A 143 -29.33 -1.67 -25.78
N ARG A 144 -30.00 -2.67 -25.18
CA ARG A 144 -29.87 -2.99 -23.75
C ARG A 144 -28.93 -4.15 -23.43
N VAL A 145 -28.73 -5.11 -24.33
CA VAL A 145 -27.89 -6.30 -24.08
C VAL A 145 -26.39 -5.97 -24.24
N PHE A 146 -26.05 -5.07 -25.16
CA PHE A 146 -24.66 -4.68 -25.45
C PHE A 146 -23.98 -3.94 -24.28
N VAL A 147 -24.76 -3.24 -23.46
CA VAL A 147 -24.32 -2.45 -22.32
C VAL A 147 -23.79 -3.31 -21.17
N TYR A 148 -24.54 -4.36 -20.83
CA TYR A 148 -24.18 -5.28 -19.75
C TYR A 148 -23.01 -6.16 -20.15
N GLN A 149 -22.95 -6.56 -21.42
CA GLN A 149 -21.81 -7.28 -21.99
C GLN A 149 -20.52 -6.44 -21.87
N VAL A 150 -20.55 -5.15 -22.23
CA VAL A 150 -19.39 -4.27 -22.14
C VAL A 150 -18.97 -4.00 -20.69
N LEU A 151 -19.89 -3.80 -19.74
CA LEU A 151 -19.56 -3.61 -18.33
C LEU A 151 -18.98 -4.87 -17.67
N ILE A 152 -19.50 -6.05 -18.03
CA ILE A 152 -18.97 -7.34 -17.57
C ILE A 152 -17.61 -7.61 -18.22
N GLU A 153 -17.42 -7.33 -19.51
CA GLU A 153 -16.12 -7.46 -20.19
C GLU A 153 -15.10 -6.45 -19.64
N SER A 154 -15.53 -5.23 -19.27
CA SER A 154 -14.69 -4.23 -18.60
C SER A 154 -14.28 -4.67 -17.20
N ALA A 155 -15.22 -5.18 -16.40
CA ALA A 155 -14.93 -5.69 -15.05
C ALA A 155 -14.06 -6.95 -15.10
N MET A 156 -14.29 -7.84 -16.08
CA MET A 156 -13.47 -9.04 -16.28
C MET A 156 -12.08 -8.73 -16.84
N ALA A 157 -11.90 -7.62 -17.56
CA ALA A 157 -10.57 -7.15 -17.99
C ALA A 157 -9.74 -6.59 -16.81
N ILE A 158 -10.38 -6.04 -15.78
CA ILE A 158 -9.69 -5.51 -14.59
C ILE A 158 -9.16 -6.63 -13.68
N ILE A 159 -9.84 -7.77 -13.62
CA ILE A 159 -9.47 -8.89 -12.75
C ILE A 159 -8.04 -9.42 -13.00
N PRO A 160 -7.61 -9.74 -14.24
CA PRO A 160 -6.24 -10.19 -14.50
C PRO A 160 -5.19 -9.12 -14.20
N ASP A 161 -5.49 -7.83 -14.40
CA ASP A 161 -4.57 -6.74 -14.02
C ASP A 161 -4.44 -6.63 -12.50
N VAL A 162 -5.55 -6.80 -11.77
CA VAL A 162 -5.56 -6.86 -10.29
C VAL A 162 -4.85 -8.11 -9.76
N LEU A 163 -4.92 -9.24 -10.46
CA LEU A 163 -4.18 -10.46 -10.12
C LEU A 163 -2.69 -10.35 -10.46
N ALA A 164 -2.32 -9.70 -11.56
CA ALA A 164 -0.93 -9.45 -11.94
C ALA A 164 -0.23 -8.51 -10.95
N LEU A 165 -0.99 -7.63 -10.28
CA LEU A 165 -0.53 -6.80 -9.17
C LEU A 165 -0.20 -7.61 -7.90
N VAL A 166 -0.45 -8.92 -7.85
CA VAL A 166 -0.15 -9.80 -6.71
C VAL A 166 0.85 -10.89 -7.13
N ALA A 167 1.91 -10.50 -7.84
CA ALA A 167 2.97 -11.44 -8.16
C ALA A 167 3.64 -11.94 -6.85
N PRO A 168 3.72 -13.26 -6.61
CA PRO A 168 4.39 -13.80 -5.43
C PRO A 168 5.88 -13.50 -5.49
N SER A 169 6.45 -13.04 -4.38
CA SER A 169 7.89 -12.93 -4.19
C SER A 169 8.42 -14.25 -3.59
N PRO A 170 9.63 -14.70 -3.95
CA PRO A 170 10.25 -15.82 -3.26
C PRO A 170 10.56 -15.51 -1.79
N ASP A 171 10.71 -14.24 -1.41
CA ASP A 171 11.22 -13.83 -0.10
C ASP A 171 10.11 -13.59 0.94
N TYR A 172 8.91 -13.23 0.49
CA TYR A 172 7.80 -12.82 1.36
C TYR A 172 6.44 -13.22 0.80
N ASP A 173 5.48 -13.45 1.69
CA ASP A 173 4.12 -13.83 1.34
C ASP A 173 3.24 -12.58 1.16
N VAL A 174 2.52 -12.49 0.05
CA VAL A 174 1.53 -11.43 -0.25
C VAL A 174 0.12 -11.98 0.00
N MET A 175 -0.85 -11.11 0.33
CA MET A 175 -2.25 -11.45 0.64
C MET A 175 -2.44 -12.40 1.84
N LYS A 176 -1.38 -12.64 2.62
CA LYS A 176 -1.45 -13.38 3.88
C LYS A 176 -1.72 -12.41 5.03
N ARG A 177 -2.65 -12.76 5.91
CA ARG A 177 -2.87 -12.03 7.17
C ARG A 177 -1.66 -12.25 8.08
N PHE A 178 -1.17 -11.16 8.66
CA PHE A 178 -0.07 -11.19 9.61
C PHE A 178 -0.22 -10.11 10.68
N THR A 179 0.67 -10.12 11.66
CA THR A 179 0.71 -9.10 12.71
C THR A 179 1.88 -8.15 12.43
N MET A 180 1.57 -6.94 11.96
CA MET A 180 2.55 -5.90 11.71
C MET A 180 3.05 -5.32 13.05
N PRO A 181 4.36 -5.42 13.35
CA PRO A 181 4.91 -4.75 14.52
C PRO A 181 4.91 -3.23 14.31
N THR A 182 4.34 -2.49 15.26
CA THR A 182 4.40 -1.01 15.26
C THR A 182 4.84 -0.48 16.62
N GLN A 183 5.31 0.77 16.67
CA GLN A 183 5.67 1.42 17.93
C GLN A 183 4.49 1.52 18.91
N HIS A 184 3.25 1.53 18.41
CA HIS A 184 2.03 1.54 19.22
C HIS A 184 1.49 0.13 19.52
N GLY A 185 2.30 -0.90 19.28
CA GLY A 185 1.94 -2.30 19.47
C GLY A 185 1.62 -3.05 18.17
N PRO A 186 1.41 -4.37 18.26
CA PRO A 186 1.08 -5.20 17.11
C PRO A 186 -0.27 -4.82 16.48
N ARG A 187 -0.33 -4.73 15.14
CA ARG A 187 -1.58 -4.47 14.39
C ARG A 187 -1.83 -5.54 13.35
N ALA A 188 -3.08 -6.00 13.23
CA ALA A 188 -3.46 -6.96 12.20
C ALA A 188 -3.39 -6.31 10.81
N ALA A 189 -2.60 -6.92 9.92
CA ALA A 189 -2.32 -6.38 8.61
C ALA A 189 -2.38 -7.45 7.51
N ILE A 190 -2.50 -6.99 6.26
CA ILE A 190 -2.34 -7.80 5.05
C ILE A 190 -1.32 -7.11 4.13
N ALA A 191 -0.38 -7.89 3.60
CA ALA A 191 0.64 -7.35 2.72
C ALA A 191 0.12 -7.36 1.29
N VAL A 192 0.25 -6.23 0.60
CA VAL A 192 -0.04 -6.11 -0.84
C VAL A 192 1.14 -5.41 -1.52
N THR A 193 1.28 -5.55 -2.83
CA THR A 193 2.31 -4.79 -3.56
C THR A 193 2.05 -3.30 -3.45
N THR A 194 3.12 -2.50 -3.52
CA THR A 194 3.03 -1.04 -3.41
C THR A 194 2.08 -0.45 -4.45
N GLU A 195 2.04 -0.99 -5.66
CA GLU A 195 1.10 -0.55 -6.70
C GLU A 195 -0.37 -0.88 -6.37
N ALA A 196 -0.65 -2.10 -5.89
CA ALA A 196 -2.00 -2.45 -5.42
C ALA A 196 -2.43 -1.56 -4.24
N SER A 197 -1.50 -1.20 -3.36
CA SER A 197 -1.79 -0.35 -2.21
C SER A 197 -2.23 1.05 -2.61
N LYS A 198 -1.66 1.64 -3.68
CA LYS A 198 -2.06 2.95 -4.21
C LYS A 198 -3.47 2.92 -4.79
N VAL A 199 -3.81 1.85 -5.52
CA VAL A 199 -5.17 1.65 -6.07
C VAL A 199 -6.18 1.52 -4.93
N LEU A 200 -5.90 0.68 -3.94
CA LEU A 200 -6.76 0.53 -2.76
C LEU A 200 -6.87 1.84 -1.98
N GLN A 201 -5.78 2.56 -1.78
CA GLN A 201 -5.81 3.87 -1.13
C GLN A 201 -6.76 4.83 -1.85
N SER A 202 -6.69 4.91 -3.18
CA SER A 202 -7.60 5.75 -3.98
C SER A 202 -9.07 5.32 -3.83
N LEU A 203 -9.36 4.03 -3.85
CA LEU A 203 -10.71 3.51 -3.62
C LEU A 203 -11.23 3.90 -2.23
N TYR A 204 -10.38 3.82 -1.20
CA TYR A 204 -10.75 4.17 0.17
C TYR A 204 -10.95 5.67 0.36
N THR A 205 -10.22 6.53 -0.36
CA THR A 205 -10.52 7.97 -0.36
C THR A 205 -11.93 8.24 -0.89
N LEU A 206 -12.36 7.54 -1.94
CA LEU A 206 -13.70 7.67 -2.51
C LEU A 206 -14.78 7.15 -1.56
N LEU A 207 -14.56 6.01 -0.90
CA LEU A 207 -15.48 5.47 0.10
C LEU A 207 -15.63 6.40 1.31
N LEU A 208 -14.53 6.96 1.82
CA LEU A 208 -14.57 7.95 2.91
C LEU A 208 -15.33 9.22 2.49
N LYS A 209 -15.10 9.71 1.28
CA LYS A 209 -15.86 10.85 0.74
C LYS A 209 -17.36 10.51 0.65
N MET A 210 -17.70 9.30 0.19
CA MET A 210 -19.09 8.84 0.14
C MET A 210 -19.72 8.79 1.53
N ILE A 211 -19.02 8.27 2.54
CA ILE A 211 -19.47 8.25 3.95
C ILE A 211 -19.87 9.66 4.40
N VAL A 212 -19.01 10.66 4.19
CA VAL A 212 -19.30 12.04 4.59
C VAL A 212 -20.51 12.61 3.85
N ILE A 213 -20.64 12.33 2.55
CA ILE A 213 -21.81 12.75 1.76
C ILE A 213 -23.09 12.10 2.26
N GLN A 214 -23.07 10.82 2.65
CA GLN A 214 -24.26 10.15 3.21
C GLN A 214 -24.62 10.71 4.59
N ILE A 215 -23.64 10.98 5.45
CA ILE A 215 -23.87 11.66 6.73
C ILE A 215 -24.48 13.05 6.51
N TRP A 216 -23.96 13.81 5.54
CA TRP A 216 -24.51 15.09 5.14
C TRP A 216 -25.97 14.97 4.70
N TYR A 217 -26.27 13.97 3.86
CA TYR A 217 -27.62 13.69 3.41
C TYR A 217 -28.56 13.47 4.60
N LEU A 218 -28.14 12.68 5.59
CA LEU A 218 -28.91 12.45 6.82
C LEU A 218 -29.10 13.71 7.65
N ILE A 219 -28.11 14.60 7.71
CA ILE A 219 -28.22 15.90 8.39
C ILE A 219 -29.26 16.79 7.70
N VAL A 220 -29.20 16.89 6.36
CA VAL A 220 -30.18 17.64 5.56
C VAL A 220 -31.59 17.13 5.82
N LEU A 221 -31.73 15.81 5.73
CA LEU A 221 -32.98 15.10 5.91
C LEU A 221 -33.54 15.26 7.34
N ALA A 222 -32.71 15.17 8.37
CA ALA A 222 -33.10 15.41 9.76
C ALA A 222 -33.47 16.88 10.00
N GLY A 223 -32.69 17.82 9.46
CA GLY A 223 -32.95 19.26 9.59
C GLY A 223 -34.27 19.67 8.93
N ILE A 224 -34.56 19.12 7.75
CA ILE A 224 -35.86 19.30 7.08
C ILE A 224 -36.98 18.65 7.91
N ALA A 225 -36.82 17.43 8.42
CA ALA A 225 -37.83 16.79 9.27
C ALA A 225 -38.13 17.58 10.56
N ILE A 226 -37.10 18.14 11.21
CA ILE A 226 -37.26 18.95 12.43
C ILE A 226 -37.96 20.27 12.10
N SER A 227 -37.56 20.95 11.02
CA SER A 227 -38.24 22.16 10.56
C SER A 227 -39.68 21.85 10.10
N ALA A 228 -39.93 20.61 9.65
CA ALA A 228 -41.21 20.08 9.23
C ALA A 228 -42.20 19.78 10.38
N ASN A 229 -41.87 20.11 11.63
CA ASN A 229 -42.78 19.94 12.77
C ASN A 229 -44.07 20.79 12.60
N PRO A 230 -45.28 20.19 12.68
CA PRO A 230 -46.55 20.88 12.46
C PRO A 230 -46.93 21.87 13.57
N LYS A 231 -46.27 21.81 14.75
CA LYS A 231 -46.65 22.63 15.92
C LYS A 231 -46.15 24.08 15.87
N LYS A 232 -45.27 24.45 14.94
CA LYS A 232 -44.74 25.81 14.82
C LYS A 232 -45.31 26.49 13.58
N THR A 233 -45.92 27.66 13.74
CA THR A 233 -46.34 28.54 12.63
C THR A 233 -45.10 28.91 11.81
N ARG A 234 -45.02 28.42 10.57
CA ARG A 234 -43.85 28.62 9.70
C ARG A 234 -43.95 29.94 8.95
N SER A 235 -42.83 30.64 8.86
CA SER A 235 -42.70 31.69 7.85
C SER A 235 -42.57 31.02 6.48
N HIS A 236 -43.23 31.61 5.48
CA HIS A 236 -43.15 31.21 4.08
C HIS A 236 -41.69 31.06 3.60
N ASN A 237 -40.83 31.95 4.08
CA ASN A 237 -39.40 32.00 3.80
C ASN A 237 -38.64 30.73 4.22
N ILE A 238 -38.98 30.12 5.37
CA ILE A 238 -38.35 28.86 5.82
C ILE A 238 -38.75 27.69 4.93
N SER A 239 -40.01 27.68 4.46
CA SER A 239 -40.47 26.62 3.55
C SER A 239 -39.75 26.67 2.21
N ILE A 240 -39.53 27.86 1.64
CA ILE A 240 -38.74 28.04 0.42
C ILE A 240 -37.30 27.59 0.64
N ALA A 241 -36.67 28.01 1.75
CA ALA A 241 -35.31 27.61 2.06
C ALA A 241 -35.15 26.07 2.15
N ASN A 242 -36.11 25.38 2.76
CA ASN A 242 -36.13 23.92 2.84
C ASN A 242 -36.22 23.25 1.45
N VAL A 243 -37.02 23.78 0.52
CA VAL A 243 -37.09 23.29 -0.86
C VAL A 243 -35.73 23.44 -1.54
N ILE A 244 -35.10 24.61 -1.40
CA ILE A 244 -33.79 24.90 -1.98
C ILE A 244 -32.72 23.94 -1.44
N ILE A 245 -32.69 23.73 -0.12
CA ILE A 245 -31.76 22.80 0.54
C ILE A 245 -31.97 21.38 0.01
N TRP A 246 -33.22 20.92 -0.04
CA TRP A 246 -33.54 19.57 -0.49
C TRP A 246 -33.08 19.32 -1.93
N ASN A 247 -33.26 20.30 -2.82
CA ASN A 247 -32.83 20.18 -4.21
C ASN A 247 -31.31 20.15 -4.37
N ALA A 248 -30.59 20.90 -3.54
CA ALA A 248 -29.14 20.97 -3.59
C ALA A 248 -28.45 19.97 -2.62
N GLN A 249 -29.20 19.00 -2.07
CA GLN A 249 -28.70 18.08 -1.04
C GLN A 249 -27.50 17.23 -1.48
N ALA A 250 -27.37 16.95 -2.77
CA ALA A 250 -26.25 16.18 -3.33
C ALA A 250 -24.92 16.95 -3.31
N SER A 251 -24.96 18.28 -3.24
CA SER A 251 -23.79 19.15 -3.32
C SER A 251 -23.84 20.18 -2.18
N PRO A 252 -23.14 19.94 -1.06
CA PRO A 252 -23.09 20.89 0.05
C PRO A 252 -22.61 22.28 -0.40
N LEU A 253 -21.69 22.33 -1.37
CA LEU A 253 -21.17 23.59 -1.90
C LEU A 253 -22.23 24.42 -2.63
N ASP A 254 -23.21 23.79 -3.28
CA ASP A 254 -24.31 24.52 -3.90
C ASP A 254 -25.27 25.10 -2.85
N ILE A 255 -25.48 24.38 -1.73
CA ILE A 255 -26.23 24.91 -0.59
C ILE A 255 -25.53 26.14 0.00
N VAL A 256 -24.19 26.14 0.12
CA VAL A 256 -23.43 27.32 0.56
C VAL A 256 -23.69 28.51 -0.36
N LYS A 257 -23.52 28.34 -1.68
CA LYS A 257 -23.73 29.41 -2.68
C LYS A 257 -25.16 29.94 -2.64
N LEU A 258 -26.14 29.06 -2.55
CA LEU A 258 -27.56 29.41 -2.53
C LEU A 258 -27.94 30.12 -1.23
N MET A 259 -27.46 29.65 -0.08
CA MET A 259 -27.74 30.26 1.21
C MET A 259 -27.07 31.61 1.39
N LEU A 260 -25.84 31.79 0.90
CA LEU A 260 -25.14 33.09 0.92
C LEU A 260 -25.95 34.19 0.19
N LYS A 261 -26.58 33.85 -0.94
CA LYS A 261 -27.49 34.77 -1.66
C LYS A 261 -28.74 35.11 -0.85
N TYR A 262 -29.21 34.20 0.01
CA TYR A 262 -30.40 34.35 0.83
C TYR A 262 -30.16 34.99 2.21
N ILE A 263 -28.91 35.27 2.60
CA ILE A 263 -28.57 35.86 3.91
C ILE A 263 -29.29 37.20 4.14
N ALA A 264 -29.49 38.00 3.08
CA ALA A 264 -30.17 39.28 3.17
C ALA A 264 -31.65 39.17 3.61
N HIS A 265 -32.28 38.00 3.43
CA HIS A 265 -33.71 37.81 3.70
C HIS A 265 -34.01 36.95 4.94
N ILE A 266 -33.12 36.00 5.29
CA ILE A 266 -33.33 35.08 6.43
C ILE A 266 -31.98 34.84 7.12
N SER A 267 -31.48 35.84 7.83
CA SER A 267 -30.07 35.88 8.23
C SER A 267 -29.63 34.66 9.05
N LEU A 268 -30.30 34.32 10.16
CA LEU A 268 -29.77 33.30 11.07
C LEU A 268 -29.91 31.85 10.55
N PHE A 269 -31.05 31.51 9.93
CA PHE A 269 -31.27 30.15 9.38
C PHE A 269 -30.40 29.90 8.14
N ALA A 270 -30.29 30.88 7.23
CA ALA A 270 -29.45 30.75 6.05
C ALA A 270 -27.96 30.68 6.43
N VAL A 271 -27.50 31.49 7.40
CA VAL A 271 -26.13 31.42 7.91
C VAL A 271 -25.82 30.06 8.54
N LEU A 272 -26.73 29.50 9.35
CA LEU A 272 -26.55 28.19 9.96
C LEU A 272 -26.40 27.09 8.90
N TRP A 273 -27.27 27.04 7.90
CA TRP A 273 -27.18 26.04 6.83
C TRP A 273 -25.97 26.24 5.93
N ALA A 274 -25.61 27.48 5.60
CA ALA A 274 -24.38 27.78 4.87
C ALA A 274 -23.15 27.27 5.64
N PHE A 275 -23.10 27.50 6.95
CA PHE A 275 -22.02 27.03 7.80
C PHE A 275 -21.96 25.49 7.87
N LEU A 276 -23.09 24.82 8.10
CA LEU A 276 -23.14 23.36 8.14
C LEU A 276 -22.75 22.73 6.79
N ALA A 277 -23.20 23.30 5.69
CA ALA A 277 -22.86 22.82 4.34
C ALA A 277 -21.39 23.04 4.00
N ALA A 278 -20.82 24.19 4.41
CA ALA A 278 -19.39 24.46 4.27
C ALA A 278 -18.56 23.49 5.11
N LEU A 279 -18.98 23.20 6.34
CA LEU A 279 -18.33 22.23 7.22
C LEU A 279 -18.39 20.82 6.62
N ALA A 280 -19.54 20.38 6.10
CA ALA A 280 -19.68 19.08 5.46
C ALA A 280 -18.82 18.96 4.20
N TRP A 281 -18.77 20.01 3.37
CA TRP A 281 -17.87 20.05 2.22
C TRP A 281 -16.40 19.95 2.63
N ALA A 282 -15.97 20.78 3.59
CA ALA A 282 -14.60 20.76 4.10
C ALA A 282 -14.24 19.40 4.74
N ALA A 283 -15.15 18.84 5.55
CA ALA A 283 -14.99 17.52 6.17
C ALA A 283 -14.85 16.41 5.13
N SER A 284 -15.58 16.49 4.01
CA SER A 284 -15.49 15.48 2.94
C SER A 284 -14.11 15.41 2.30
N ILE A 285 -13.42 16.56 2.21
CA ILE A 285 -12.05 16.66 1.69
C ILE A 285 -11.06 16.24 2.77
N VAL A 286 -11.10 16.90 3.93
CA VAL A 286 -10.12 16.71 5.01
C VAL A 286 -10.12 15.28 5.53
N LEU A 287 -11.29 14.68 5.79
CA LEU A 287 -11.37 13.32 6.32
C LEU A 287 -10.83 12.30 5.30
N SER A 288 -11.12 12.49 4.01
CA SER A 288 -10.62 11.59 2.97
C SER A 288 -9.10 11.65 2.82
N LEU A 289 -8.49 12.83 3.01
CA LEU A 289 -7.05 13.02 2.90
C LEU A 289 -6.29 12.60 4.17
N VAL A 290 -6.88 12.79 5.36
CA VAL A 290 -6.22 12.48 6.64
C VAL A 290 -6.33 10.99 6.99
N VAL A 291 -7.48 10.36 6.76
CA VAL A 291 -7.71 8.96 7.19
C VAL A 291 -7.23 7.96 6.15
N SER A 292 -7.17 8.32 4.86
CA SER A 292 -6.73 7.40 3.81
C SER A 292 -5.27 6.93 3.97
N PRO A 293 -4.29 7.79 4.33
CA PRO A 293 -2.94 7.35 4.64
C PRO A 293 -2.86 6.32 5.78
N ASP A 294 -3.74 6.42 6.80
CA ASP A 294 -3.79 5.47 7.92
C ASP A 294 -4.18 4.04 7.50
N LEU A 295 -4.64 3.85 6.25
CA LEU A 295 -4.83 2.52 5.67
C LEU A 295 -3.49 1.77 5.55
N ILE A 296 -2.41 2.47 5.23
CA ILE A 296 -1.07 1.91 5.09
C ILE A 296 -0.35 2.05 6.43
N ILE A 297 -0.15 0.92 7.12
CA ILE A 297 0.54 0.90 8.43
C ILE A 297 2.05 1.07 8.24
N GLY A 298 2.59 0.52 7.15
CA GLY A 298 4.01 0.58 6.86
C GLY A 298 4.38 -0.25 5.63
N GLN A 299 5.68 -0.36 5.37
CA GLN A 299 6.26 -1.09 4.24
C GLN A 299 6.87 -2.40 4.72
N ALA A 300 6.03 -3.41 4.94
CA ALA A 300 6.48 -4.72 5.39
C ALA A 300 5.56 -5.84 4.94
N ALA A 301 6.13 -7.04 4.81
CA ALA A 301 5.41 -8.27 4.52
C ALA A 301 5.89 -9.42 5.42
N PRO A 302 5.03 -10.40 5.73
CA PRO A 302 5.45 -11.61 6.42
C PRO A 302 6.43 -12.38 5.54
N VAL A 303 7.49 -12.91 6.14
CA VAL A 303 8.52 -13.68 5.43
C VAL A 303 7.95 -14.99 4.87
N SER A 304 8.43 -15.41 3.70
CA SER A 304 8.10 -16.73 3.18
C SER A 304 8.96 -17.78 3.86
N LEU A 305 8.34 -18.82 4.41
CA LEU A 305 9.03 -19.87 5.16
C LEU A 305 10.09 -20.59 4.31
N SER A 306 9.89 -20.68 2.99
CA SER A 306 10.82 -21.33 2.06
C SER A 306 12.08 -20.51 1.76
N ALA A 307 12.04 -19.19 2.00
CA ALA A 307 13.16 -18.28 1.80
C ALA A 307 14.21 -18.39 2.90
N ILE A 308 13.80 -18.77 4.11
CA ILE A 308 14.63 -18.70 5.30
C ILE A 308 15.72 -19.78 5.26
N TYR A 309 16.98 -19.33 5.29
CA TYR A 309 18.16 -20.17 5.34
C TYR A 309 19.11 -19.66 6.42
N VAL A 310 19.54 -20.53 7.33
CA VAL A 310 20.44 -20.17 8.43
C VAL A 310 21.63 -21.15 8.42
N PRO A 311 22.80 -20.74 7.91
CA PRO A 311 23.93 -21.65 7.76
C PRO A 311 24.47 -22.11 9.11
N GLN A 312 24.53 -23.42 9.32
CA GLN A 312 25.13 -24.02 10.51
C GLN A 312 26.63 -23.72 10.58
N PHE A 313 27.11 -23.39 11.79
CA PHE A 313 28.53 -23.46 12.09
C PHE A 313 28.80 -24.73 12.88
N SER A 314 29.61 -25.61 12.34
CA SER A 314 30.01 -26.85 13.00
C SER A 314 31.51 -26.83 13.21
N SER A 315 31.91 -26.79 14.49
CA SER A 315 33.32 -26.86 14.90
C SER A 315 33.89 -28.28 14.74
N SER A 316 33.05 -29.32 14.71
CA SER A 316 33.47 -30.72 14.64
C SER A 316 33.68 -31.23 13.21
N THR A 317 33.05 -30.61 12.21
CA THR A 317 33.24 -30.94 10.79
C THR A 317 34.15 -29.93 10.07
N GLY A 318 34.55 -28.85 10.74
CA GLY A 318 35.13 -27.67 10.12
C GLY A 318 36.58 -27.82 9.70
N THR A 319 36.82 -28.28 8.48
CA THR A 319 38.01 -27.84 7.74
C THR A 319 37.99 -26.32 7.63
N SER A 320 39.15 -25.68 7.52
CA SER A 320 39.24 -24.22 7.28
C SER A 320 38.40 -23.76 6.08
N SER A 321 38.26 -24.63 5.07
CA SER A 321 37.41 -24.39 3.89
C SER A 321 35.91 -24.32 4.20
N TYR A 322 35.41 -25.05 5.20
CA TYR A 322 34.00 -24.96 5.61
C TYR A 322 33.70 -23.62 6.27
N SER A 323 34.55 -23.18 7.21
CA SER A 323 34.40 -21.88 7.86
C SER A 323 34.48 -20.72 6.87
N LEU A 324 35.34 -20.82 5.85
CA LEU A 324 35.46 -19.80 4.82
C LEU A 324 34.20 -19.70 3.97
N ARG A 325 33.60 -20.83 3.55
CA ARG A 325 32.34 -20.83 2.78
C ARG A 325 31.15 -20.31 3.59
N VAL A 326 31.07 -20.66 4.88
CA VAL A 326 30.04 -20.08 5.77
C VAL A 326 30.23 -18.57 5.92
N ASN A 327 31.47 -18.09 6.01
CA ASN A 327 31.76 -16.66 6.07
C ASN A 327 31.42 -15.94 4.76
N GLU A 328 31.72 -16.57 3.61
CA GLU A 328 31.40 -16.06 2.27
C GLU A 328 29.90 -15.83 2.10
N LEU A 329 29.04 -16.72 2.64
CA LEU A 329 27.59 -16.50 2.66
C LEU A 329 27.21 -15.24 3.45
N ALA A 330 27.93 -14.91 4.52
CA ALA A 330 27.67 -13.71 5.34
C ALA A 330 28.27 -12.42 4.76
N THR A 331 29.26 -12.51 3.88
CA THR A 331 29.97 -11.33 3.31
C THR A 331 29.03 -10.33 2.63
N PRO A 332 28.08 -10.72 1.73
CA PRO A 332 27.17 -9.76 1.12
C PRO A 332 26.30 -9.00 2.12
N SER A 333 25.81 -9.67 3.16
CA SER A 333 25.06 -9.05 4.26
C SER A 333 25.91 -8.02 5.00
N ASN A 334 27.15 -8.38 5.33
CA ASN A 334 28.08 -7.50 6.02
C ASN A 334 28.48 -6.29 5.16
N LEU A 335 28.62 -6.45 3.84
CA LEU A 335 28.89 -5.36 2.90
C LEU A 335 27.71 -4.38 2.84
N ARG A 336 26.46 -4.89 2.80
CA ARG A 336 25.26 -4.05 2.89
C ARG A 336 25.22 -3.26 4.19
N ALA A 337 25.51 -3.91 5.32
CA ALA A 337 25.48 -3.27 6.63
C ALA A 337 26.49 -2.12 6.75
N ILE A 338 27.73 -2.31 6.27
CA ILE A 338 28.73 -1.23 6.26
C ILE A 338 28.41 -0.14 5.24
N GLY A 339 27.85 -0.49 4.07
CA GLY A 339 27.35 0.51 3.13
C GLY A 339 26.24 1.38 3.71
N GLN A 340 25.39 0.81 4.57
CA GLN A 340 24.37 1.58 5.32
C GLN A 340 24.99 2.45 6.42
N ALA A 341 26.07 2.01 7.06
CA ALA A 341 26.75 2.74 8.14
C ALA A 341 27.15 4.16 7.71
N ASP A 342 27.57 4.35 6.46
CA ASP A 342 27.99 5.64 5.93
C ASP A 342 26.81 6.62 5.73
N ASN A 343 25.56 6.12 5.63
CA ASN A 343 24.34 6.92 5.47
C ASN A 343 23.49 7.01 6.76
N LEU A 344 23.79 6.20 7.78
CA LEU A 344 23.10 6.25 9.06
C LEU A 344 23.45 7.57 9.77
N THR A 345 22.55 8.54 9.65
CA THR A 345 22.63 9.84 10.33
C THR A 345 22.41 9.72 11.84
N ALA A 346 22.62 10.82 12.57
CA ALA A 346 22.43 10.95 14.03
C ALA A 346 21.05 10.54 14.59
N ASN A 347 20.10 10.15 13.73
CA ASN A 347 18.77 9.66 14.13
C ASN A 347 18.74 8.16 14.48
N ALA A 348 19.84 7.42 14.27
CA ALA A 348 19.93 6.04 14.74
C ALA A 348 20.03 6.02 16.29
N ASN A 349 19.45 5.00 16.94
CA ASN A 349 19.61 4.76 18.38
C ASN A 349 21.01 4.17 18.67
N VAL A 350 22.04 4.87 18.22
CA VAL A 350 23.45 4.50 18.29
C VAL A 350 24.21 5.71 18.82
N VAL A 351 24.93 5.49 19.91
CA VAL A 351 25.79 6.50 20.52
C VAL A 351 27.22 5.98 20.46
N VAL A 352 28.08 6.72 19.77
CA VAL A 352 29.53 6.52 19.82
C VAL A 352 30.11 7.72 20.55
N GLY A 353 30.68 7.49 21.72
CA GLY A 353 31.24 8.51 22.58
C GLY A 353 32.39 9.25 21.90
N LYS A 354 32.67 10.47 22.37
CA LYS A 354 33.87 11.19 21.96
C LYS A 354 35.10 10.47 22.53
N PRO A 355 36.23 10.44 21.80
CA PRO A 355 37.43 9.78 22.27
C PRO A 355 37.96 10.45 23.54
N ILE A 356 38.16 9.64 24.59
CA ILE A 356 38.80 10.06 25.83
C ILE A 356 40.28 9.76 25.68
N SER A 357 41.09 10.81 25.53
CA SER A 357 42.55 10.68 25.46
C SER A 357 43.17 10.82 26.84
N THR A 358 43.92 9.82 27.26
CA THR A 358 44.77 9.85 28.45
C THR A 358 46.21 9.58 28.02
N THR A 359 47.19 10.17 28.70
CA THR A 359 48.60 9.87 28.45
C THR A 359 49.08 8.98 29.56
N ASP A 360 49.65 7.82 29.22
CA ASP A 360 50.28 6.97 30.22
C ASP A 360 51.50 7.69 30.79
N PRO A 361 51.53 7.97 32.11
CA PRO A 361 52.63 8.70 32.73
C PRO A 361 53.97 7.96 32.64
N SER A 362 53.97 6.64 32.46
CA SER A 362 55.18 5.83 32.43
C SER A 362 55.83 5.78 31.04
N SER A 363 55.03 5.64 29.99
CA SER A 363 55.49 5.51 28.60
C SER A 363 55.40 6.80 27.78
N GLY A 364 54.61 7.79 28.24
CA GLY A 364 54.31 9.01 27.49
C GLY A 364 53.38 8.77 26.28
N VAL A 365 52.85 7.55 26.14
CA VAL A 365 52.05 7.14 25.00
C VAL A 365 50.58 7.54 25.19
N GLN A 366 49.92 7.93 24.11
CA GLN A 366 48.50 8.29 24.12
C GLN A 366 47.62 7.04 24.14
N ILE A 367 46.81 6.92 25.18
CA ILE A 367 45.75 5.92 25.32
C ILE A 367 44.42 6.56 24.97
N ILE A 368 43.72 6.02 23.97
CA ILE A 368 42.39 6.46 23.55
C ILE A 368 41.38 5.42 24.00
N GLN A 369 40.33 5.88 24.69
CA GLN A 369 39.14 5.09 25.01
C GLN A 369 37.94 5.66 24.25
N VAL A 370 37.13 4.76 23.66
CA VAL A 370 35.87 5.10 23.00
C VAL A 370 34.77 4.16 23.50
N ASP A 371 33.79 4.75 24.17
CA ASP A 371 32.60 4.03 24.63
C ASP A 371 31.53 4.05 23.52
N TYR A 372 30.75 2.98 23.40
CA TYR A 372 29.64 2.92 22.47
C TYR A 372 28.44 2.17 23.03
N SER A 373 27.25 2.51 22.54
CA SER A 373 26.02 1.79 22.88
C SER A 373 24.98 1.92 21.77
N TYR A 374 24.17 0.88 21.58
CA TYR A 374 23.00 0.95 20.73
C TYR A 374 21.88 0.07 21.25
N GLY A 375 20.64 0.44 20.94
CA GLY A 375 19.44 -0.30 21.36
C GLY A 375 18.57 -0.68 20.17
N LEU A 376 18.08 -1.92 20.16
CA LEU A 376 17.13 -2.44 19.18
C LEU A 376 15.89 -2.98 19.86
N THR A 377 14.74 -2.75 19.26
CA THR A 377 13.43 -3.26 19.70
C THR A 377 12.96 -4.40 18.82
N GLY A 378 11.99 -5.18 19.30
CA GLY A 378 11.39 -6.25 18.52
C GLY A 378 10.71 -5.73 17.26
N VAL A 379 10.26 -4.48 17.27
CA VAL A 379 9.77 -3.78 16.07
C VAL A 379 10.89 -3.63 15.04
N GLU A 380 12.08 -3.21 15.43
CA GLU A 380 13.21 -3.02 14.51
C GLU A 380 13.74 -4.35 13.94
N PHE A 381 13.64 -5.44 14.70
CA PHE A 381 13.87 -6.80 14.19
C PHE A 381 12.75 -7.32 13.29
N GLY A 382 11.57 -6.68 13.29
CA GLY A 382 10.40 -7.14 12.54
C GLY A 382 9.63 -8.29 13.23
N LEU A 383 9.77 -8.49 14.54
CA LEU A 383 9.11 -9.58 15.27
C LEU A 383 7.60 -9.37 15.40
N GLN A 384 6.80 -10.33 14.93
CA GLN A 384 5.33 -10.19 14.91
C GLN A 384 4.69 -10.29 16.31
N ASN A 385 5.19 -11.19 17.17
CA ASN A 385 4.58 -11.52 18.46
C ASN A 385 5.39 -11.04 19.67
N ALA A 386 6.56 -10.42 19.45
CA ALA A 386 7.50 -10.03 20.51
C ALA A 386 7.99 -8.59 20.32
N THR A 387 7.06 -7.66 20.07
CA THR A 387 7.37 -6.24 19.78
C THR A 387 8.08 -5.52 20.93
N GLU A 388 7.84 -5.96 22.17
CA GLU A 388 8.43 -5.41 23.39
C GLU A 388 9.82 -5.96 23.71
N LEU A 389 10.32 -6.94 22.95
CA LEU A 389 11.68 -7.44 23.13
C LEU A 389 12.67 -6.31 22.87
N GLN A 390 13.67 -6.14 23.74
CA GLN A 390 14.71 -5.13 23.57
C GLN A 390 16.08 -5.77 23.68
N LEU A 391 16.99 -5.38 22.81
CA LEU A 391 18.42 -5.66 22.88
C LEU A 391 19.14 -4.34 23.15
N ASN A 392 19.81 -4.25 24.29
CA ASN A 392 20.69 -3.14 24.61
C ASN A 392 22.13 -3.61 24.56
N VAL A 393 22.90 -3.03 23.66
CA VAL A 393 24.32 -3.28 23.49
C VAL A 393 25.09 -2.11 24.08
N SER A 394 26.07 -2.41 24.93
CA SER A 394 27.01 -1.43 25.46
C SER A 394 28.42 -2.00 25.39
N GLY A 395 29.40 -1.16 25.07
CA GLY A 395 30.78 -1.59 25.00
C GLY A 395 31.75 -0.42 25.10
N SER A 396 33.01 -0.76 25.24
CA SER A 396 34.11 0.19 25.30
C SER A 396 35.35 -0.44 24.68
N CYS A 397 36.07 0.35 23.89
CA CYS A 397 37.34 -0.01 23.30
C CYS A 397 38.43 0.93 23.81
N ILE A 398 39.58 0.36 24.21
CA ILE A 398 40.76 1.10 24.66
C ILE A 398 41.98 0.66 23.86
N THR A 399 42.84 1.60 23.47
CA THR A 399 44.12 1.28 22.85
C THR A 399 45.05 0.62 23.87
N ASP A 400 45.53 -0.57 23.56
CA ASP A 400 46.40 -1.38 24.41
C ASP A 400 47.75 -1.63 23.71
N TYR A 401 48.82 -1.14 24.31
CA TYR A 401 50.19 -1.32 23.83
C TYR A 401 50.84 -2.58 24.41
N GLY A 402 50.25 -3.22 25.42
CA GLY A 402 50.80 -4.40 26.07
C GLY A 402 50.75 -5.67 25.23
N TRP A 403 50.04 -5.67 24.11
CA TRP A 403 50.00 -6.81 23.19
C TRP A 403 51.22 -6.87 22.28
N PHE A 404 51.93 -5.77 22.06
CA PHE A 404 53.11 -5.78 21.20
C PHE A 404 54.23 -6.59 21.86
N TYR A 405 54.70 -7.64 21.18
CA TYR A 405 55.73 -8.53 21.70
C TYR A 405 57.11 -8.21 21.11
N GLY A 406 57.15 -7.90 19.81
CA GLY A 406 58.40 -7.58 19.12
C GLY A 406 58.22 -7.49 17.61
N ASP A 407 59.33 -7.25 16.92
CA ASP A 407 59.44 -7.23 15.48
C ASP A 407 60.25 -8.41 14.94
N ASP A 408 59.94 -8.83 13.70
CA ASP A 408 60.72 -9.78 12.93
C ASP A 408 61.00 -9.21 11.54
N ASP A 409 62.28 -8.98 11.25
CA ASP A 409 62.79 -8.40 10.01
C ASP A 409 63.58 -9.43 9.18
N SER A 410 63.48 -10.74 9.49
CA SER A 410 64.41 -11.75 8.96
C SER A 410 64.21 -12.14 7.49
N THR A 411 63.22 -11.56 6.78
CA THR A 411 62.78 -12.06 5.46
C THR A 411 62.53 -10.97 4.40
N ASP A 412 63.15 -9.78 4.51
CA ASP A 412 62.81 -8.58 3.71
C ASP A 412 61.35 -8.11 3.83
N ILE A 413 60.59 -8.77 4.70
CA ILE A 413 59.22 -8.45 5.05
C ILE A 413 59.26 -7.97 6.50
N LEU A 414 58.78 -6.76 6.73
CA LEU A 414 58.65 -6.22 8.07
C LEU A 414 57.41 -6.83 8.72
N ILE A 415 57.60 -7.45 9.89
CA ILE A 415 56.53 -8.08 10.65
C ILE A 415 56.49 -7.50 12.07
N ASP A 416 55.32 -7.06 12.51
CA ASP A 416 55.04 -6.77 13.91
C ASP A 416 54.30 -7.98 14.53
N VAL A 417 54.81 -8.46 15.67
CA VAL A 417 54.29 -9.63 16.38
C VAL A 417 53.55 -9.18 17.64
N TYR A 418 52.29 -9.61 17.75
CA TYR A 418 51.41 -9.31 18.88
C TYR A 418 51.01 -10.58 19.64
N LEU A 419 50.98 -10.53 20.97
CA LEU A 419 50.43 -11.58 21.84
C LEU A 419 48.95 -11.30 22.11
N LYS A 420 48.06 -12.19 21.64
CA LYS A 420 46.61 -12.03 21.88
C LYS A 420 46.32 -11.94 23.37
N PHE A 421 45.70 -10.86 23.82
CA PHE A 421 45.37 -10.63 25.25
C PHE A 421 46.58 -10.79 26.18
N GLY A 422 47.79 -10.50 25.71
CA GLY A 422 49.04 -10.58 26.47
C GLY A 422 49.52 -12.00 26.83
N LEU A 423 48.70 -13.03 26.64
CA LEU A 423 48.99 -14.42 27.06
C LEU A 423 48.68 -15.47 25.98
N GLY A 424 48.07 -15.06 24.87
CA GLY A 424 47.60 -15.94 23.81
C GLY A 424 48.61 -16.18 22.68
N PRO A 425 48.20 -16.88 21.61
CA PRO A 425 49.07 -17.17 20.47
C PRO A 425 49.48 -15.87 19.75
N PHE A 426 50.64 -15.92 19.11
CA PHE A 426 51.15 -14.80 18.31
C PHE A 426 50.23 -14.46 17.13
N VAL A 427 50.15 -13.17 16.84
CA VAL A 427 49.50 -12.57 15.67
C VAL A 427 50.53 -11.75 14.94
N ASN A 428 50.70 -12.05 13.66
CA ASN A 428 51.65 -11.34 12.83
C ASN A 428 50.91 -10.34 11.97
N VAL A 429 51.36 -9.10 12.00
CA VAL A 429 50.95 -8.03 11.11
C VAL A 429 52.13 -7.76 10.19
N SER A 430 51.89 -7.70 8.89
CA SER A 430 52.97 -7.69 7.90
C SER A 430 52.64 -6.79 6.73
N THR A 431 53.68 -6.18 6.16
CA THR A 431 53.61 -5.41 4.90
C THR A 431 53.29 -6.25 3.68
N ALA A 432 53.50 -7.58 3.77
CA ALA A 432 53.20 -8.52 2.70
C ALA A 432 51.69 -8.67 2.43
N ASP A 433 50.84 -8.12 3.30
CA ASP A 433 49.39 -8.10 3.06
C ASP A 433 48.96 -7.25 1.86
N GLY A 434 49.88 -6.45 1.27
CA GLY A 434 49.72 -5.94 -0.08
C GLY A 434 48.71 -4.80 -0.26
N GLY A 435 48.05 -4.37 0.82
CA GLY A 435 46.75 -3.73 0.73
C GLY A 435 46.63 -2.31 1.31
N PRO A 436 45.40 -1.82 1.42
CA PRO A 436 45.07 -0.64 2.22
C PRO A 436 45.08 -0.97 3.72
N PRO A 437 44.97 0.02 4.62
CA PRO A 437 44.72 -0.23 6.04
C PRO A 437 43.64 -1.31 6.23
N LEU A 438 43.97 -2.37 6.95
CA LEU A 438 43.04 -3.47 7.23
C LEU A 438 43.04 -3.78 8.72
N CYS A 439 41.99 -4.47 9.17
CA CYS A 439 41.86 -4.86 10.56
C CYS A 439 41.54 -6.34 10.66
N THR A 440 42.08 -6.98 11.69
CA THR A 440 41.72 -8.35 12.07
C THR A 440 41.12 -8.34 13.48
N ALA A 441 40.07 -9.14 13.67
CA ALA A 441 39.37 -9.22 14.95
C ALA A 441 39.57 -10.60 15.60
N TYR A 442 39.77 -10.60 16.92
CA TYR A 442 39.98 -11.79 17.73
C TYR A 442 39.02 -11.79 18.91
N LEU A 443 38.39 -12.93 19.17
CA LEU A 443 37.61 -13.10 20.39
C LEU A 443 38.53 -13.36 21.57
N GLY A 444 38.17 -12.78 22.71
CA GLY A 444 38.82 -13.02 23.98
C GLY A 444 38.52 -14.40 24.54
N PRO A 445 39.17 -14.76 25.66
CA PRO A 445 38.83 -15.96 26.40
C PRO A 445 37.33 -15.98 26.71
N ALA A 446 36.74 -17.18 26.71
CA ALA A 446 35.30 -17.33 26.86
C ALA A 446 34.81 -16.55 28.10
N PRO A 447 33.72 -15.78 27.97
CA PRO A 447 33.18 -15.02 29.09
C PRO A 447 32.96 -15.94 30.31
N ALA A 448 33.32 -15.46 31.50
CA ALA A 448 32.89 -16.06 32.77
C ALA A 448 31.34 -16.01 32.87
N PRO A 449 30.65 -16.53 33.92
CA PRO A 449 29.24 -16.95 33.83
C PRO A 449 28.30 -15.88 33.24
N SER A 450 27.18 -16.34 32.65
CA SER A 450 26.21 -15.75 31.69
C SER A 450 25.86 -14.25 31.71
N ASN A 451 26.36 -13.46 32.67
CA ASN A 451 26.24 -12.01 32.74
C ASN A 451 27.57 -11.26 32.54
N SER A 452 28.65 -11.95 32.15
CA SER A 452 29.94 -11.30 31.94
C SER A 452 30.05 -10.67 30.56
N ASN A 453 30.90 -9.65 30.47
CA ASN A 453 31.16 -8.95 29.22
C ASN A 453 31.99 -9.83 28.28
N THR A 454 31.60 -9.87 27.00
CA THR A 454 32.39 -10.53 25.96
C THR A 454 33.53 -9.60 25.57
N THR A 455 34.77 -10.02 25.84
CA THR A 455 35.97 -9.30 25.42
C THR A 455 36.38 -9.68 24.00
N TYR A 456 36.85 -8.73 23.22
CA TYR A 456 37.42 -8.96 21.88
C TYR A 456 38.53 -7.95 21.61
N GLY A 457 39.42 -8.26 20.68
CA GLY A 457 40.54 -7.40 20.28
C GLY A 457 40.52 -7.12 18.79
N LEU A 458 40.88 -5.90 18.40
CA LEU A 458 41.08 -5.49 17.00
C LEU A 458 42.55 -5.14 16.78
N VAL A 459 43.19 -5.78 15.81
CA VAL A 459 44.57 -5.52 15.44
C VAL A 459 44.57 -4.83 14.07
N ALA A 460 45.07 -3.60 14.01
CA ALA A 460 45.14 -2.84 12.78
C ALA A 460 46.46 -3.13 12.05
N SER A 461 46.37 -3.54 10.78
CA SER A 461 47.50 -3.63 9.86
C SER A 461 47.67 -2.31 9.11
N THR A 462 48.33 -1.38 9.79
CA THR A 462 48.64 -0.04 9.29
C THR A 462 50.14 0.23 9.21
N MET A 463 50.98 -0.61 9.83
CA MET A 463 52.43 -0.42 9.91
C MET A 463 53.05 -0.18 8.53
N THR A 464 53.94 0.81 8.44
CA THR A 464 54.74 1.17 7.26
C THR A 464 53.94 1.50 5.99
N ARG A 465 52.61 1.60 6.09
CA ARG A 465 51.80 2.11 4.97
C ARG A 465 52.16 3.57 4.73
N LYS A 466 52.20 3.94 3.45
CA LYS A 466 52.66 5.26 3.01
C LYS A 466 51.51 6.25 3.09
N SER A 467 51.79 7.47 3.52
CA SER A 467 50.80 8.54 3.52
C SER A 467 51.40 9.82 2.98
N PHE A 468 50.59 10.59 2.25
CA PHE A 468 50.96 11.91 1.73
C PHE A 468 50.76 13.05 2.75
N THR A 469 50.25 12.74 3.94
CA THR A 469 50.03 13.68 5.04
C THR A 469 50.58 13.12 6.36
N ALA A 470 50.80 14.02 7.33
CA ALA A 470 51.20 13.61 8.67
C ALA A 470 49.96 13.18 9.49
N GLY A 471 50.02 11.98 10.09
CA GLY A 471 48.98 11.45 10.98
C GLY A 471 49.42 11.53 12.44
N THR A 472 48.49 11.85 13.34
CA THR A 472 48.73 11.95 14.80
C THR A 472 47.96 10.91 15.61
N ASP A 473 46.98 10.23 14.99
CA ASP A 473 46.17 9.21 15.64
C ASP A 473 47.03 7.97 15.99
N PRO A 474 46.86 7.32 17.16
CA PRO A 474 47.65 6.16 17.56
C PRO A 474 47.74 5.02 16.53
N TRP A 475 46.69 4.75 15.75
CA TRP A 475 46.69 3.74 14.69
C TRP A 475 47.37 4.20 13.40
N TYR A 476 47.34 5.51 13.12
CA TYR A 476 47.81 6.12 11.89
C TYR A 476 48.99 7.07 12.10
N LEU A 477 49.67 6.98 13.25
CA LEU A 477 50.77 7.86 13.61
C LEU A 477 51.91 7.67 12.61
N THR A 478 52.28 8.75 11.92
CA THR A 478 53.30 8.70 10.87
C THR A 478 54.60 9.36 11.30
N ALA A 479 55.68 8.96 10.64
CA ALA A 479 56.97 9.64 10.66
C ALA A 479 57.39 10.02 9.23
N PRO A 480 58.18 11.10 9.06
CA PRO A 480 58.68 11.48 7.74
C PRO A 480 59.58 10.38 7.17
N LEU A 481 59.46 10.15 5.87
CA LEU A 481 60.35 9.24 5.14
C LEU A 481 61.69 9.93 4.91
N ASN A 482 62.79 9.23 5.26
CA ASN A 482 64.15 9.74 5.07
C ASN A 482 64.54 9.83 3.58
N GLU A 483 63.91 9.01 2.74
CA GLU A 483 64.12 8.99 1.30
C GLU A 483 62.92 9.63 0.60
N SER A 484 63.19 10.40 -0.44
CA SER A 484 62.15 10.94 -1.31
C SER A 484 61.48 9.78 -2.03
N ASP A 485 60.33 9.34 -1.51
CA ASP A 485 59.50 8.37 -2.20
C ASP A 485 59.10 8.91 -3.57
N GLN A 486 59.34 8.13 -4.63
CA GLN A 486 59.10 8.54 -6.02
C GLN A 486 57.63 8.94 -6.27
N TYR A 487 56.72 8.44 -5.43
CA TYR A 487 55.28 8.68 -5.51
C TYR A 487 54.78 9.77 -4.54
N GLY A 488 55.68 10.44 -3.83
CA GLY A 488 55.36 11.64 -3.06
C GLY A 488 54.60 11.41 -1.76
N ALA A 489 54.67 10.23 -1.14
CA ALA A 489 54.11 10.03 0.20
C ALA A 489 54.78 10.96 1.23
N GLY A 490 56.10 10.95 1.35
CA GLY A 490 56.79 11.79 2.35
C GLY A 490 56.56 11.37 3.82
N TYR A 491 55.57 10.53 4.13
CA TYR A 491 55.34 9.93 5.44
C TYR A 491 55.06 8.42 5.36
N ALA A 492 55.39 7.70 6.43
CA ALA A 492 54.98 6.31 6.63
C ALA A 492 54.49 6.09 8.06
N VAL A 493 53.50 5.22 8.22
CA VAL A 493 52.96 4.84 9.54
C VAL A 493 54.04 4.11 10.33
N LEU A 494 54.24 4.52 11.58
CA LEU A 494 55.20 3.90 12.48
C LEU A 494 54.82 2.45 12.79
N ARG A 495 55.81 1.62 13.10
CA ARG A 495 55.60 0.27 13.64
C ARG A 495 54.99 0.34 15.04
N GLN A 496 54.63 -0.82 15.59
CA GLN A 496 54.19 -0.98 16.99
C GLN A 496 52.93 -0.15 17.29
N ARG A 497 51.95 -0.23 16.40
CA ARG A 497 50.66 0.46 16.58
C ARG A 497 49.84 -0.30 17.62
N PRO A 498 49.09 0.38 18.51
CA PRO A 498 48.35 -0.30 19.56
C PRO A 498 47.22 -1.13 18.98
N VAL A 499 46.88 -2.22 19.66
CA VAL A 499 45.63 -2.94 19.39
C VAL A 499 44.48 -2.19 20.06
N LEU A 500 43.24 -2.41 19.63
CA LEU A 500 42.08 -2.06 20.44
C LEU A 500 41.64 -3.26 21.26
N SER A 501 41.74 -3.14 22.58
CA SER A 501 41.17 -4.08 23.54
C SER A 501 39.75 -3.61 23.87
N CYS A 502 38.75 -4.42 23.55
CA CYS A 502 37.35 -4.06 23.68
C CYS A 502 36.59 -5.05 24.56
N TRP A 503 35.49 -4.57 25.14
CA TRP A 503 34.47 -5.43 25.73
C TRP A 503 33.08 -4.98 25.29
N GLN A 504 32.15 -5.92 25.21
CA GLN A 504 30.75 -5.68 24.88
C GLN A 504 29.83 -6.49 25.81
N SER A 505 28.72 -5.88 26.20
CA SER A 505 27.64 -6.47 26.97
C SER A 505 26.34 -6.39 26.16
N ASP A 506 25.74 -7.55 25.90
CA ASP A 506 24.52 -7.71 25.12
C ASP A 506 23.38 -8.14 26.05
N ILE A 507 22.54 -7.20 26.44
CA ILE A 507 21.46 -7.42 27.42
C ILE A 507 20.12 -7.48 26.69
N TRP A 508 19.47 -8.63 26.73
CA TRP A 508 18.12 -8.83 26.24
C TRP A 508 17.11 -8.58 27.34
N ARG A 509 16.04 -7.86 27.04
CA ARG A 509 14.96 -7.51 27.97
C ARG A 509 13.61 -7.83 27.37
N TYR A 510 12.75 -8.45 28.18
CA TYR A 510 11.34 -8.65 27.85
C TYR A 510 10.52 -8.55 29.15
N GLY A 511 9.60 -7.58 29.21
CA GLY A 511 8.93 -7.20 30.46
C GLY A 511 9.93 -6.84 31.56
N ASN A 512 9.84 -7.51 32.71
CA ASN A 512 10.72 -7.28 33.87
C ASN A 512 11.95 -8.19 33.92
N GLN A 513 12.15 -9.05 32.90
CA GLN A 513 13.24 -10.01 32.87
C GLN A 513 14.39 -9.51 31.99
N GLN A 514 15.62 -9.82 32.41
CA GLN A 514 16.84 -9.54 31.64
C GLN A 514 17.68 -10.82 31.57
N ARG A 515 18.21 -11.09 30.38
CA ARG A 515 19.02 -12.27 30.07
C ARG A 515 20.10 -11.92 29.06
N SER A 516 21.15 -12.72 29.01
CA SER A 516 22.11 -12.69 27.90
C SER A 516 21.63 -13.52 26.73
N ILE A 517 22.32 -13.42 25.59
CA ILE A 517 21.98 -14.18 24.38
C ILE A 517 21.97 -15.70 24.59
N GLY A 518 22.84 -16.22 25.47
CA GLY A 518 22.90 -17.65 25.80
C GLY A 518 21.67 -18.16 26.57
N GLU A 519 20.95 -17.27 27.25
CA GLU A 519 19.76 -17.58 28.07
C GLU A 519 18.49 -16.95 27.47
N LEU A 520 18.52 -16.62 26.18
CA LEU A 520 17.41 -15.96 25.47
C LEU A 520 16.14 -16.84 25.45
N ASP A 521 16.29 -18.15 25.48
CA ASP A 521 15.20 -19.13 25.59
C ASP A 521 14.42 -18.97 26.91
N GLN A 522 15.08 -18.61 28.00
CA GLN A 522 14.47 -18.45 29.31
C GLN A 522 13.54 -17.24 29.41
N LEU A 523 13.67 -16.26 28.50
CA LEU A 523 12.74 -15.12 28.44
C LEU A 523 11.34 -15.53 27.97
N ASN A 524 11.18 -16.71 27.34
CA ASN A 524 9.92 -17.21 26.77
C ASN A 524 9.22 -16.22 25.82
N ALA A 525 9.96 -15.25 25.27
CA ALA A 525 9.44 -14.22 24.38
C ALA A 525 9.39 -14.68 22.92
N LEU A 526 10.22 -15.66 22.55
CA LEU A 526 10.47 -16.08 21.18
C LEU A 526 10.30 -17.59 21.02
N PRO A 527 9.86 -18.08 19.84
CA PRO A 527 9.95 -19.50 19.51
C PRO A 527 11.41 -19.96 19.44
N LEU A 528 11.66 -21.23 19.75
CA LEU A 528 13.00 -21.83 19.80
C LEU A 528 13.79 -21.65 18.49
N SER A 529 13.09 -21.65 17.34
CA SER A 529 13.69 -21.38 16.02
C SER A 529 14.36 -20.02 15.96
N LEU A 530 13.64 -18.94 16.31
CA LEU A 530 14.18 -17.57 16.32
C LEU A 530 15.26 -17.38 17.39
N VAL A 531 15.12 -18.04 18.55
CA VAL A 531 16.21 -18.05 19.55
C VAL A 531 17.48 -18.63 18.97
N THR A 532 17.38 -19.75 18.24
CA THR A 532 18.53 -20.39 17.57
C THR A 532 19.15 -19.47 16.52
N VAL A 533 18.33 -18.73 15.74
CA VAL A 533 18.82 -17.75 14.76
C VAL A 533 19.60 -16.62 15.45
N PHE A 534 19.04 -16.02 16.52
CA PHE A 534 19.74 -14.97 17.25
C PHE A 534 21.01 -15.48 17.91
N GLN A 535 20.98 -16.65 18.55
CA GLN A 535 22.18 -17.26 19.14
C GLN A 535 23.24 -17.54 18.08
N ARG A 536 22.86 -17.97 16.87
CA ARG A 536 23.79 -18.22 15.77
C ARG A 536 24.54 -16.96 15.33
N PHE A 537 23.85 -15.83 15.20
CA PHE A 537 24.41 -14.61 14.62
C PHE A 537 24.86 -13.55 15.62
N LEU A 538 24.34 -13.60 16.86
CA LEU A 538 24.54 -12.60 17.92
C LEU A 538 25.19 -13.18 19.19
N SER A 539 25.63 -14.45 19.18
CA SER A 539 26.50 -14.99 20.26
C SER A 539 27.88 -14.36 20.30
N VAL A 540 28.29 -13.74 19.19
CA VAL A 540 29.57 -13.06 19.02
C VAL A 540 29.27 -11.59 18.66
N PRO A 541 30.00 -10.61 19.23
CA PRO A 541 29.83 -9.21 18.88
C PRO A 541 29.86 -8.99 17.37
N ARG A 542 28.82 -8.33 16.82
CA ARG A 542 28.69 -8.14 15.37
C ARG A 542 29.86 -7.39 14.74
N ILE A 543 30.56 -6.54 15.50
CA ILE A 543 31.80 -5.87 15.06
C ILE A 543 32.86 -6.90 14.65
N VAL A 544 33.02 -7.99 15.39
CA VAL A 544 34.02 -9.03 15.10
C VAL A 544 33.68 -9.73 13.78
N ASN A 545 32.42 -10.13 13.60
CA ASN A 545 31.96 -10.79 12.37
C ASN A 545 32.09 -9.86 11.15
N LEU A 546 31.83 -8.55 11.33
CA LEU A 546 32.01 -7.56 10.26
C LEU A 546 33.47 -7.45 9.85
N VAL A 547 34.39 -7.25 10.80
CA VAL A 547 35.83 -7.14 10.51
C VAL A 547 36.34 -8.40 9.81
N GLN A 548 35.96 -9.58 10.30
CA GLN A 548 36.39 -10.86 9.72
C GLN A 548 35.82 -11.13 8.32
N ALA A 549 34.60 -10.69 8.03
CA ALA A 549 33.98 -10.89 6.72
C ALA A 549 34.42 -9.86 5.67
N LEU A 550 34.75 -8.64 6.09
CA LEU A 550 35.01 -7.51 5.20
C LEU A 550 36.50 -7.27 4.92
N GLY A 551 37.38 -7.72 5.82
CA GLY A 551 38.83 -7.59 5.68
C GLY A 551 39.25 -6.14 5.42
N THR A 552 39.74 -5.87 4.21
CA THR A 552 40.23 -4.55 3.77
C THR A 552 39.15 -3.48 3.69
N THR A 553 37.87 -3.85 3.57
CA THR A 553 36.76 -2.87 3.43
C THR A 553 36.12 -2.48 4.77
N ALA A 554 36.55 -3.11 5.87
CA ALA A 554 35.99 -2.89 7.20
C ALA A 554 36.25 -1.47 7.72
N LEU A 555 37.45 -0.94 7.47
CA LEU A 555 37.87 0.38 7.94
C LEU A 555 37.42 1.49 6.98
N LYS A 556 37.00 2.63 7.53
CA LYS A 556 36.73 3.86 6.77
C LYS A 556 38.01 4.36 6.12
N SER A 557 39.12 4.32 6.84
CA SER A 557 40.43 4.76 6.40
C SER A 557 40.94 4.01 5.15
N ALA A 558 40.40 2.82 4.86
CA ALA A 558 40.69 2.08 3.65
C ALA A 558 39.97 2.62 2.40
N THR A 559 38.83 3.31 2.54
CA THR A 559 37.98 3.70 1.40
C THR A 559 38.60 4.76 0.49
N GLY A 560 39.47 5.62 1.03
CA GLY A 560 40.20 6.66 0.29
C GLY A 560 41.59 6.24 -0.17
N SER A 561 41.99 4.99 0.06
CA SER A 561 43.35 4.53 -0.19
C SER A 561 43.54 3.97 -1.61
N GLN A 562 44.77 4.05 -2.10
CA GLN A 562 45.20 3.46 -3.37
C GLN A 562 46.40 2.54 -3.11
N GLY A 563 46.15 1.24 -3.01
CA GLY A 563 47.16 0.27 -2.59
C GLY A 563 47.67 0.62 -1.19
N PHE A 564 48.98 0.86 -1.06
CA PHE A 564 49.62 1.21 0.22
C PHE A 564 49.56 2.70 0.57
N TYR A 565 49.03 3.55 -0.31
CA TYR A 565 48.97 5.00 -0.14
C TYR A 565 47.61 5.43 0.40
N PHE A 566 47.60 6.23 1.47
CA PHE A 566 46.36 6.77 2.05
C PHE A 566 46.61 8.13 2.73
N ASP A 567 45.56 8.78 3.20
CA ASP A 567 45.65 10.05 3.93
C ASP A 567 45.59 9.80 5.45
N ALA A 568 46.72 9.87 6.13
CA ALA A 568 46.81 9.61 7.56
C ALA A 568 46.27 10.78 8.41
N GLN A 569 46.17 11.98 7.84
CA GLN A 569 45.59 13.14 8.52
C GLN A 569 44.07 13.05 8.63
N THR A 570 43.40 12.51 7.61
CA THR A 570 41.93 12.32 7.63
C THR A 570 41.52 10.97 8.20
N SER A 571 42.45 10.01 8.29
CA SER A 571 42.23 8.71 8.94
C SER A 571 42.34 8.84 10.45
N ASN A 572 41.32 8.37 11.17
CA ASN A 572 41.33 8.38 12.63
C ASN A 572 40.63 7.14 13.19
N LEU A 573 41.07 6.69 14.36
CA LEU A 573 40.57 5.48 15.03
C LEU A 573 39.10 5.61 15.41
N HIS A 574 38.66 6.80 15.80
CA HIS A 574 37.28 7.06 16.22
C HIS A 574 36.27 6.88 15.07
N ASP A 575 36.56 7.40 13.89
CA ASP A 575 35.77 7.31 12.66
C ASP A 575 35.68 5.87 12.17
N ASP A 576 36.79 5.12 12.22
CA ASP A 576 36.80 3.70 11.89
C ASP A 576 35.94 2.90 12.86
N LEU A 577 36.10 3.13 14.17
CA LEU A 577 35.29 2.46 15.17
C LEU A 577 33.81 2.87 15.06
N GLN A 578 33.52 4.15 14.81
CA GLN A 578 32.16 4.65 14.60
C GLN A 578 31.50 3.94 13.42
N ARG A 579 32.22 3.78 12.29
CA ARG A 579 31.74 3.05 11.12
C ARG A 579 31.46 1.58 11.46
N LEU A 580 32.37 0.93 12.18
CA LEU A 580 32.19 -0.46 12.62
C LEU A 580 30.99 -0.63 13.56
N VAL A 581 30.79 0.29 14.51
CA VAL A 581 29.64 0.27 15.44
C VAL A 581 28.33 0.49 14.69
N LEU A 582 28.27 1.47 13.78
CA LEU A 582 27.09 1.72 12.94
C LEU A 582 26.79 0.54 12.02
N GLY A 583 27.83 -0.06 11.43
CA GLY A 583 27.70 -1.30 10.66
C GLY A 583 27.21 -2.46 11.53
N ALA A 584 27.69 -2.59 12.76
CA ALA A 584 27.27 -3.63 13.69
C ALA A 584 25.80 -3.46 14.09
N TYR A 585 25.35 -2.22 14.33
CA TYR A 585 23.95 -1.90 14.54
C TYR A 585 23.10 -2.30 13.33
N ALA A 586 23.47 -1.90 12.12
CA ALA A 586 22.75 -2.24 10.89
C ALA A 586 22.68 -3.75 10.66
N ALA A 587 23.81 -4.46 10.84
CA ALA A 587 23.88 -5.90 10.73
C ALA A 587 23.03 -6.62 11.80
N THR A 588 23.01 -6.10 13.02
CA THR A 588 22.16 -6.64 14.10
C THR A 588 20.68 -6.45 13.74
N ARG A 589 20.27 -5.24 13.36
CA ARG A 589 18.89 -4.93 12.96
C ARG A 589 18.39 -5.83 11.83
N ASN A 590 19.22 -6.03 10.81
CA ASN A 590 18.85 -6.79 9.63
C ASN A 590 19.07 -8.31 9.77
N THR A 591 19.47 -8.82 10.95
CA THR A 591 19.83 -10.23 11.14
C THR A 591 18.75 -11.19 10.63
N LEU A 592 17.46 -10.93 10.89
CA LEU A 592 16.37 -11.79 10.42
C LEU A 592 16.12 -11.65 8.91
N GLN A 593 16.12 -10.42 8.38
CA GLN A 593 15.96 -10.16 6.95
C GLN A 593 17.07 -10.80 6.11
N GLU A 594 18.29 -10.86 6.64
CA GLU A 594 19.44 -11.44 5.93
C GLU A 594 19.33 -12.96 5.80
N THR A 595 18.56 -13.63 6.67
CA THR A 595 18.31 -15.08 6.55
C THR A 595 17.58 -15.46 5.27
N THR A 596 16.87 -14.53 4.62
CA THR A 596 16.21 -14.80 3.34
C THR A 596 17.08 -14.51 2.13
N GLN A 597 18.24 -13.87 2.34
CA GLN A 597 19.10 -13.39 1.26
C GLN A 597 20.36 -14.24 1.08
N PHE A 598 20.55 -15.27 1.91
CA PHE A 598 21.65 -16.20 1.76
C PHE A 598 21.45 -17.13 0.57
N SER A 599 22.51 -17.27 -0.23
CA SER A 599 22.54 -18.22 -1.33
C SER A 599 22.53 -19.67 -0.81
N LYS A 600 21.71 -20.52 -1.42
CA LYS A 600 21.67 -21.97 -1.15
C LYS A 600 22.67 -22.74 -2.03
N GLN A 601 23.77 -22.11 -2.43
CA GLN A 601 24.74 -22.66 -3.38
C GLN A 601 25.53 -23.86 -2.83
N TYR A 602 25.62 -24.02 -1.51
CA TYR A 602 26.41 -25.06 -0.87
C TYR A 602 25.54 -26.16 -0.26
N ASP A 603 25.53 -27.34 -0.89
CA ASP A 603 24.75 -28.50 -0.44
C ASP A 603 25.25 -29.09 0.89
N ASP A 604 26.51 -28.86 1.25
CA ASP A 604 27.12 -29.38 2.47
C ASP A 604 26.95 -28.46 3.69
N ILE A 605 26.32 -27.30 3.52
CA ILE A 605 25.97 -26.38 4.61
C ILE A 605 24.50 -26.61 4.98
N THR A 606 24.29 -27.25 6.12
CA THR A 606 22.98 -27.53 6.68
C THR A 606 22.27 -26.25 7.14
N ASN A 607 20.96 -26.22 6.96
CA ASN A 607 20.11 -25.13 7.44
C ASN A 607 19.68 -25.42 8.89
N LEU A 608 20.11 -24.57 9.83
CA LEU A 608 19.85 -24.71 11.26
C LEU A 608 18.37 -24.65 11.65
N VAL A 609 17.52 -24.03 10.83
CA VAL A 609 16.09 -23.89 11.12
C VAL A 609 15.25 -25.04 10.59
N LEU A 610 15.86 -26.06 9.97
CA LEU A 610 15.15 -27.27 9.56
C LEU A 610 15.16 -28.31 10.68
N GLY A 611 14.01 -28.93 10.91
CA GLY A 611 13.88 -30.09 11.78
C GLY A 611 14.48 -31.36 11.16
N ALA A 612 14.47 -32.44 11.93
CA ALA A 612 14.94 -33.75 11.48
C ALA A 612 14.11 -34.33 10.31
N ASP A 613 12.90 -33.83 10.12
CA ASP A 613 11.98 -34.16 9.03
C ASP A 613 12.22 -33.32 7.76
N GLY A 614 13.15 -32.37 7.80
CA GLY A 614 13.44 -31.45 6.69
C GLY A 614 12.45 -30.28 6.58
N ASN A 615 11.46 -30.19 7.47
CA ASN A 615 10.55 -29.05 7.50
C ASN A 615 11.10 -27.93 8.40
N PRO A 616 10.82 -26.66 8.10
CA PRO A 616 11.19 -25.56 8.98
C PRO A 616 10.55 -25.70 10.37
N LEU A 617 11.33 -25.40 11.41
CA LEU A 617 10.86 -25.43 12.80
C LEU A 617 9.68 -24.45 12.99
N PRO A 618 8.74 -24.75 13.90
CA PRO A 618 7.56 -23.91 14.12
C PRO A 618 7.97 -22.48 14.55
N GLY A 619 7.29 -21.49 13.99
CA GLY A 619 7.52 -20.07 14.29
C GLY A 619 8.78 -19.47 13.68
N THR A 620 9.45 -20.17 12.75
CA THR A 620 10.59 -19.62 12.00
C THR A 620 10.18 -18.41 11.16
N ASP A 621 8.92 -18.35 10.69
CA ASP A 621 8.34 -17.25 9.92
C ASP A 621 7.68 -16.14 10.77
N ASN A 622 7.87 -16.15 12.11
CA ASN A 622 7.25 -15.16 13.02
C ASN A 622 7.91 -13.77 13.00
N PHE A 623 8.38 -13.32 11.83
CA PHE A 623 8.89 -11.97 11.61
C PHE A 623 8.42 -11.41 10.27
N VAL A 624 8.66 -10.11 10.06
CA VAL A 624 8.34 -9.38 8.83
C VAL A 624 9.62 -8.84 8.22
N ILE A 625 9.61 -8.70 6.89
CA ILE A 625 10.69 -8.09 6.14
C ILE A 625 10.25 -6.69 5.73
N TYR A 626 11.10 -5.71 5.99
CA TYR A 626 10.90 -4.34 5.54
C TYR A 626 11.41 -4.18 4.10
N THR A 627 10.51 -3.83 3.18
CA THR A 627 10.84 -3.59 1.76
C THR A 627 9.89 -2.56 1.15
N THR A 628 10.40 -1.74 0.23
CA THR A 628 9.65 -0.69 -0.48
C THR A 628 8.65 -1.24 -1.51
N ASP A 629 8.76 -2.52 -1.84
CA ASP A 629 7.96 -3.16 -2.90
C ASP A 629 6.57 -3.59 -2.43
N VAL A 630 6.35 -3.58 -1.11
CA VAL A 630 5.10 -3.97 -0.46
C VAL A 630 4.63 -2.95 0.57
N SER A 631 3.32 -2.91 0.75
CA SER A 631 2.63 -2.12 1.77
C SER A 631 1.81 -3.03 2.66
N ALA A 632 1.95 -2.85 3.98
CA ALA A 632 1.12 -3.48 5.00
C ALA A 632 -0.15 -2.66 5.19
N LEU A 633 -1.30 -3.21 4.80
CA LEU A 633 -2.61 -2.56 4.97
C LEU A 633 -3.29 -2.99 6.26
N SER A 634 -3.92 -2.03 6.95
CA SER A 634 -4.68 -2.25 8.18
C SER A 634 -5.96 -3.04 7.91
N ILE A 635 -6.05 -4.26 8.44
CA ILE A 635 -7.26 -5.10 8.33
C ILE A 635 -8.49 -4.43 8.95
N PRO A 636 -8.41 -3.83 10.16
CA PRO A 636 -9.55 -3.11 10.73
C PRO A 636 -10.09 -2.05 9.77
N MET A 637 -9.22 -1.21 9.19
CA MET A 637 -9.65 -0.17 8.23
C MET A 637 -10.25 -0.77 6.96
N LEU A 638 -9.64 -1.85 6.43
CA LEU A 638 -10.13 -2.56 5.25
C LEU A 638 -11.56 -3.10 5.43
N ILE A 639 -11.96 -3.44 6.66
CA ILE A 639 -13.31 -3.95 6.96
C ILE A 639 -14.26 -2.80 7.35
N THR A 640 -13.83 -1.90 8.22
CA THR A 640 -14.73 -0.89 8.82
C THR A 640 -15.18 0.16 7.82
N VAL A 641 -14.30 0.63 6.93
CA VAL A 641 -14.64 1.71 6.00
C VAL A 641 -15.73 1.27 5.00
N PRO A 642 -15.59 0.14 4.27
CA PRO A 642 -16.67 -0.33 3.39
C PRO A 642 -17.94 -0.63 4.18
N LEU A 643 -17.85 -1.26 5.36
CA LEU A 643 -19.02 -1.59 6.16
C LEU A 643 -19.81 -0.34 6.56
N ILE A 644 -19.16 0.72 7.06
CA ILE A 644 -19.81 1.99 7.41
C ILE A 644 -20.42 2.64 6.16
N ALA A 645 -19.70 2.60 5.04
CA ALA A 645 -20.17 3.14 3.78
C ALA A 645 -21.47 2.45 3.30
N PHE A 646 -21.50 1.11 3.31
CA PHE A 646 -22.68 0.34 2.93
C PHE A 646 -23.83 0.48 3.93
N LEU A 647 -23.55 0.51 5.24
CA LEU A 647 -24.58 0.74 6.25
C LEU A 647 -25.23 2.11 6.12
N LEU A 648 -24.44 3.17 5.91
CA LEU A 648 -24.98 4.51 5.68
C LEU A 648 -25.74 4.61 4.36
N LEU A 649 -25.25 3.99 3.30
CA LEU A 649 -25.95 3.92 2.02
C LEU A 649 -27.29 3.19 2.16
N GLY A 650 -27.31 2.04 2.82
CA GLY A 650 -28.52 1.26 3.09
C GLY A 650 -29.50 2.01 3.98
N LEU A 651 -29.01 2.75 4.98
CA LEU A 651 -29.84 3.60 5.84
C LEU A 651 -30.44 4.77 5.05
N VAL A 652 -29.66 5.48 4.23
CA VAL A 652 -30.17 6.54 3.35
C VAL A 652 -31.18 5.96 2.35
N PHE A 653 -30.90 4.81 1.76
CA PHE A 653 -31.82 4.11 0.86
C PHE A 653 -33.13 3.73 1.58
N LEU A 654 -33.07 3.19 2.80
CA LEU A 654 -34.26 2.82 3.57
C LEU A 654 -35.10 4.05 3.94
N LEU A 655 -34.46 5.16 4.31
CA LEU A 655 -35.15 6.40 4.68
C LEU A 655 -35.74 7.14 3.48
N THR A 656 -35.16 6.99 2.28
CA THR A 656 -35.59 7.70 1.07
C THR A 656 -36.51 6.87 0.19
N THR A 657 -36.38 5.55 0.21
CA THR A 657 -37.25 4.65 -0.53
C THR A 657 -38.52 4.47 0.27
N SER A 658 -39.65 4.84 -0.32
CA SER A 658 -40.98 4.74 0.28
C SER A 658 -41.40 3.28 0.49
N PHE A 659 -40.80 2.61 1.47
CA PHE A 659 -41.30 1.35 1.95
C PHE A 659 -42.66 1.60 2.64
N PRO A 660 -43.74 0.96 2.20
CA PRO A 660 -45.11 1.25 2.65
C PRO A 660 -45.33 1.01 4.15
N CYS A 661 -44.37 0.38 4.83
CA CYS A 661 -44.43 -0.01 6.24
C CYS A 661 -44.04 1.12 7.21
N TYR A 662 -43.35 2.18 6.74
CA TYR A 662 -42.88 3.28 7.59
C TYR A 662 -43.51 4.62 7.15
N ALA A 663 -44.80 4.78 7.45
CA ALA A 663 -45.56 6.03 7.26
C ALA A 663 -45.17 7.14 8.27
N TRP A 664 -43.87 7.29 8.55
CA TRP A 664 -43.39 8.44 9.32
C TRP A 664 -43.33 9.70 8.44
N SER A 665 -43.03 10.86 9.03
CA SER A 665 -43.15 12.24 8.53
C SER A 665 -42.56 12.61 7.14
N TRP A 666 -42.15 11.62 6.35
CA TRP A 666 -41.57 11.69 5.01
C TRP A 666 -42.50 12.22 3.91
N GLY A 667 -43.82 12.21 4.14
CA GLY A 667 -44.77 12.82 3.19
C GLY A 667 -44.46 14.28 2.87
N TYR A 668 -43.82 15.01 3.80
CA TYR A 668 -43.35 16.38 3.55
C TYR A 668 -42.23 16.44 2.50
N VAL A 669 -41.32 15.47 2.49
CA VAL A 669 -40.22 15.39 1.52
C VAL A 669 -40.73 15.09 0.12
N GLU A 670 -41.70 14.18 0.00
CA GLU A 670 -42.39 13.93 -1.28
C GLU A 670 -43.17 15.17 -1.75
N ALA A 671 -43.78 15.92 -0.82
CA ALA A 671 -44.41 17.20 -1.14
C ALA A 671 -43.40 18.27 -1.61
N LEU A 672 -42.17 18.28 -1.07
CA LEU A 672 -41.10 19.16 -1.53
C LEU A 672 -40.64 18.82 -2.96
N LYS A 673 -40.51 17.53 -3.30
CA LYS A 673 -40.23 17.09 -4.68
C LYS A 673 -41.33 17.55 -5.64
N ALA A 674 -42.58 17.45 -5.21
CA ALA A 674 -43.72 17.90 -5.99
C ALA A 674 -43.70 19.42 -6.24
N ALA A 675 -43.38 20.22 -5.21
CA ALA A 675 -43.29 21.70 -5.33
C ALA A 675 -42.28 22.17 -6.40
N VAL A 676 -41.18 21.45 -6.57
CA VAL A 676 -40.12 21.78 -7.54
C VAL A 676 -40.56 21.43 -8.96
N LEU A 677 -41.19 20.27 -9.11
CA LEU A 677 -41.86 19.90 -10.35
C LEU A 677 -42.89 20.96 -10.74
N TYR A 678 -43.68 21.46 -9.79
CA TYR A 678 -44.69 22.49 -10.04
C TYR A 678 -44.09 23.86 -10.39
N SER A 679 -42.99 24.27 -9.74
CA SER A 679 -42.29 25.52 -10.08
C SER A 679 -41.68 25.48 -11.48
N ALA A 680 -41.18 24.32 -11.93
CA ALA A 680 -40.67 24.15 -13.27
C ALA A 680 -41.82 24.26 -14.31
N LEU A 681 -42.97 23.66 -14.02
CA LEU A 681 -44.19 23.78 -14.85
C LEU A 681 -44.71 25.23 -14.95
N ASP A 682 -44.68 26.00 -13.86
CA ASP A 682 -45.16 27.41 -13.86
C ASP A 682 -44.32 28.33 -14.75
N SER A 683 -43.02 28.03 -14.92
CA SER A 683 -42.10 28.86 -15.69
C SER A 683 -42.28 28.74 -17.21
N GLU A 684 -42.88 27.65 -17.71
CA GLU A 684 -43.07 27.44 -19.15
C GLU A 684 -44.38 28.03 -19.69
N ASP A 685 -45.45 28.12 -18.88
CA ASP A 685 -46.79 28.41 -19.42
C ASP A 685 -47.25 29.88 -19.27
N GLY A 686 -46.50 30.73 -18.56
CA GLY A 686 -46.68 32.20 -18.49
C GLY A 686 -48.04 32.74 -18.00
N ARG A 687 -49.05 31.88 -17.81
CA ARG A 687 -50.42 32.20 -17.37
C ARG A 687 -50.79 31.30 -16.18
N ASN A 688 -50.59 31.82 -14.97
CA ASN A 688 -50.79 31.11 -13.71
C ASN A 688 -52.24 30.64 -13.45
N ASP A 689 -53.23 31.20 -14.14
CA ASP A 689 -54.65 31.02 -13.80
C ASP A 689 -55.23 29.66 -14.22
N ASN A 690 -54.50 28.91 -15.05
CA ASN A 690 -54.98 27.67 -15.66
C ASN A 690 -54.71 26.40 -14.81
N TRP A 691 -54.15 26.50 -13.61
CA TRP A 691 -53.85 25.31 -12.78
C TRP A 691 -54.74 25.27 -11.53
N ASP A 692 -55.52 24.20 -11.33
CA ASP A 692 -56.18 23.94 -10.03
C ASP A 692 -55.21 23.24 -9.08
N ARG A 693 -54.89 23.90 -7.95
CA ARG A 693 -53.91 23.42 -6.95
C ARG A 693 -54.57 22.93 -5.66
N THR A 694 -55.90 22.78 -5.63
CA THR A 694 -56.65 22.43 -4.41
C THR A 694 -56.58 20.95 -4.02
N THR A 695 -56.11 20.09 -4.93
CA THR A 695 -55.97 18.63 -4.73
C THR A 695 -54.50 18.20 -4.67
N ALA A 696 -54.22 17.06 -4.02
CA ALA A 696 -52.87 16.49 -3.93
C ALA A 696 -52.25 16.15 -5.31
N THR A 697 -53.08 16.00 -6.34
CA THR A 697 -52.68 15.99 -7.75
C THR A 697 -53.36 17.16 -8.45
N PRO A 698 -52.64 18.24 -8.80
CA PRO A 698 -53.23 19.36 -9.54
C PRO A 698 -53.60 18.92 -10.96
N PHE A 699 -54.62 19.56 -11.52
CA PHE A 699 -55.04 19.32 -12.90
C PHE A 699 -55.19 20.67 -13.63
N TYR A 700 -54.91 20.65 -14.93
CA TYR A 700 -55.02 21.83 -15.78
C TYR A 700 -56.49 22.17 -15.98
N LYS A 701 -56.90 23.37 -15.57
CA LYS A 701 -58.15 24.01 -15.99
C LYS A 701 -57.94 24.39 -17.45
N GLY A 702 -58.40 23.53 -18.37
CA GLY A 702 -58.41 23.84 -19.80
C GLY A 702 -58.92 25.26 -20.02
N GLY A 703 -58.16 26.05 -20.80
CA GLY A 703 -58.49 27.44 -21.05
C GLY A 703 -59.92 27.57 -21.58
N LYS A 704 -60.66 28.58 -21.11
CA LYS A 704 -61.99 28.88 -21.64
C LYS A 704 -61.86 29.15 -23.14
N GLY A 705 -62.33 28.22 -23.98
CA GLY A 705 -62.47 28.46 -25.41
C GLY A 705 -63.38 29.67 -25.65
N GLU A 706 -63.05 30.49 -26.64
CA GLU A 706 -63.91 31.55 -27.15
C GLU A 706 -65.28 30.94 -27.48
N GLY A 707 -66.31 31.31 -26.72
CA GLY A 707 -67.66 30.75 -26.83
C GLY A 707 -68.27 30.21 -25.54
N GLY A 708 -67.57 30.26 -24.40
CA GLY A 708 -68.17 30.05 -23.07
C GLY A 708 -68.63 28.61 -22.78
N LYS A 709 -68.32 27.64 -23.64
CA LYS A 709 -68.54 26.22 -23.38
C LYS A 709 -67.24 25.60 -22.88
N ILE A 710 -67.25 25.18 -21.61
CA ILE A 710 -66.17 24.40 -21.00
C ILE A 710 -66.11 23.06 -21.76
N LYS A 711 -65.14 22.91 -22.65
CA LYS A 711 -64.79 21.61 -23.23
C LYS A 711 -63.67 21.00 -22.39
N GLU A 712 -63.89 19.73 -22.06
CA GLU A 712 -62.94 18.71 -21.62
C GLU A 712 -62.81 18.44 -20.11
N ALA A 713 -62.79 17.13 -19.83
CA ALA A 713 -62.54 16.51 -18.54
C ALA A 713 -61.12 16.82 -18.07
N PRO A 714 -60.87 16.85 -16.75
CA PRO A 714 -59.55 17.15 -16.18
C PRO A 714 -58.50 16.17 -16.75
N ALA A 715 -57.65 16.67 -17.64
CA ALA A 715 -56.58 15.87 -18.22
C ALA A 715 -55.47 15.71 -17.18
N HIS A 716 -55.24 14.47 -16.73
CA HIS A 716 -54.03 14.13 -15.99
C HIS A 716 -52.83 14.23 -16.92
N VAL A 717 -52.12 15.35 -16.83
CA VAL A 717 -50.94 15.59 -17.66
C VAL A 717 -49.82 14.63 -17.22
N ARG A 718 -49.43 13.70 -18.08
CA ARG A 718 -48.22 12.87 -17.91
C ARG A 718 -47.09 13.44 -18.77
N PRO A 719 -45.85 13.54 -18.24
CA PRO A 719 -44.73 14.00 -19.04
C PRO A 719 -44.40 12.97 -20.13
N LYS A 720 -44.12 13.43 -21.35
CA LYS A 720 -43.51 12.60 -22.41
C LYS A 720 -42.07 13.06 -22.59
N PHE A 721 -41.14 12.12 -22.55
CA PHE A 721 -39.73 12.43 -22.82
C PHE A 721 -39.53 12.61 -24.33
N ASP A 722 -39.15 13.81 -24.76
CA ASP A 722 -38.85 14.10 -26.17
C ASP A 722 -37.42 13.67 -26.50
N ARG A 723 -37.29 12.53 -27.19
CA ARG A 723 -36.00 11.90 -27.49
C ARG A 723 -35.08 12.76 -28.36
N THR A 724 -35.61 13.64 -29.22
CA THR A 724 -34.80 14.47 -30.12
C THR A 724 -34.24 15.69 -29.43
N ARG A 725 -34.98 16.28 -28.47
CA ARG A 725 -34.54 17.45 -27.71
C ARG A 725 -33.90 17.11 -26.36
N ARG A 726 -34.04 15.86 -25.91
CA ARG A 726 -33.63 15.40 -24.56
C ARG A 726 -34.27 16.22 -23.43
N THR A 727 -35.44 16.78 -23.68
CA THR A 727 -36.23 17.56 -22.73
C THR A 727 -37.56 16.85 -22.50
N LEU A 728 -38.11 16.98 -21.29
CA LEU A 728 -39.50 16.58 -21.08
C LEU A 728 -40.36 17.59 -21.81
N SER A 729 -41.17 17.12 -22.77
CA SER A 729 -42.18 17.94 -23.39
C SER A 729 -43.55 17.38 -23.03
N TRP A 730 -44.45 18.28 -22.66
CA TRP A 730 -45.81 17.89 -22.34
C TRP A 730 -46.58 17.70 -23.64
N HIS A 731 -47.50 16.72 -23.69
CA HIS A 731 -48.41 16.63 -24.82
C HIS A 731 -49.19 17.94 -24.91
N LYS A 732 -49.13 18.62 -26.07
CA LYS A 732 -50.20 19.55 -26.41
C LYS A 732 -51.49 18.72 -26.37
N PRO A 733 -52.53 19.14 -25.66
CA PRO A 733 -53.80 18.43 -25.66
C PRO A 733 -54.23 18.26 -27.12
N HIS A 734 -54.36 17.00 -27.55
CA HIS A 734 -54.84 16.68 -28.89
C HIS A 734 -56.34 16.95 -28.85
N VAL A 735 -56.74 18.12 -29.34
CA VAL A 735 -58.14 18.45 -29.54
C VAL A 735 -58.56 17.72 -30.80
N ASP A 736 -59.27 16.61 -30.66
CA ASP A 736 -59.93 15.96 -31.78
C ASP A 736 -61.07 16.88 -32.23
N VAL A 737 -60.79 17.72 -33.22
CA VAL A 737 -61.80 18.54 -33.89
C VAL A 737 -62.60 17.59 -34.79
N VAL A 738 -63.82 17.27 -34.37
CA VAL A 738 -64.82 16.68 -35.25
C VAL A 738 -65.36 17.81 -36.13
N ASP A 739 -64.74 18.00 -37.30
CA ASP A 739 -65.26 18.90 -38.33
C ASP A 739 -66.35 18.18 -39.12
N VAL A 740 -67.54 18.78 -39.11
CA VAL A 740 -68.65 18.45 -40.01
C VAL A 740 -68.40 19.20 -41.32
N GLU A 741 -68.32 18.44 -42.38
CA GLU A 741 -68.01 18.83 -43.76
C GLU A 741 -69.17 19.63 -44.42
N SER A 742 -68.86 20.73 -45.11
CA SER A 742 -69.65 21.19 -46.27
C SER A 742 -68.83 22.11 -47.20
N HIS A 743 -68.44 21.54 -48.34
CA HIS A 743 -68.40 22.07 -49.72
C HIS A 743 -68.39 23.59 -49.98
N ASP A 744 -67.29 24.11 -50.57
CA ASP A 744 -67.14 24.41 -52.02
C ASP A 744 -66.42 25.74 -52.39
N HIS A 745 -65.63 25.60 -53.46
CA HIS A 745 -65.14 26.55 -54.47
C HIS A 745 -63.96 27.53 -54.20
N GLU A 746 -62.80 27.14 -54.76
CA GLU A 746 -62.15 27.75 -55.96
C GLU A 746 -61.39 29.09 -55.85
N GLY A 747 -60.13 29.09 -56.33
CA GLY A 747 -59.54 30.25 -57.02
C GLY A 747 -58.15 30.75 -56.54
N ASP A 748 -57.12 30.30 -57.26
CA ASP A 748 -55.98 31.09 -57.79
C ASP A 748 -54.89 31.72 -56.88
N GLU A 749 -53.70 31.10 -56.97
CA GLU A 749 -52.34 31.69 -57.01
C GLU A 749 -52.11 32.46 -58.36
N PRO A 750 -50.98 33.19 -58.66
CA PRO A 750 -49.62 33.15 -58.07
C PRO A 750 -48.84 34.50 -58.01
N ALA A 751 -47.54 34.38 -57.65
CA ALA A 751 -46.39 35.23 -58.04
C ALA A 751 -46.24 36.60 -57.33
N ALA A 752 -45.08 37.21 -57.07
CA ALA A 752 -43.64 37.01 -57.31
C ALA A 752 -42.92 38.10 -56.45
N MET A 753 -41.80 37.83 -55.77
CA MET A 753 -40.40 38.08 -56.19
C MET A 753 -39.86 39.51 -55.91
N GLU A 754 -38.69 39.54 -55.22
CA GLU A 754 -37.60 40.56 -55.28
C GLU A 754 -37.89 42.01 -54.84
N SER A 755 -36.99 42.83 -54.29
CA SER A 755 -35.53 42.81 -54.04
C SER A 755 -35.13 44.11 -53.29
N ILE A 756 -33.98 44.08 -52.58
CA ILE A 756 -32.87 45.09 -52.54
C ILE A 756 -33.23 46.56 -52.18
N GLU A 757 -32.62 47.28 -51.21
CA GLU A 757 -31.29 47.93 -51.22
C GLU A 757 -31.09 48.68 -49.87
N GLN A 758 -30.04 48.42 -49.06
CA GLN A 758 -28.81 49.23 -48.85
C GLN A 758 -28.96 50.76 -48.69
N VAL A 759 -28.40 51.32 -47.59
CA VAL A 759 -27.58 52.57 -47.43
C VAL A 759 -27.15 52.62 -45.94
N VAL A 760 -25.90 52.31 -45.52
CA VAL A 760 -24.66 53.12 -45.42
C VAL A 760 -24.78 54.43 -44.59
N GLU A 761 -24.18 54.47 -43.39
CA GLU A 761 -23.22 55.51 -42.94
C GLU A 761 -22.76 55.31 -41.47
N THR A 762 -21.45 55.11 -41.29
CA THR A 762 -20.62 55.45 -40.10
C THR A 762 -20.14 56.93 -40.24
N PRO A 763 -19.38 57.60 -39.33
CA PRO A 763 -18.64 57.12 -38.14
C PRO A 763 -18.58 58.09 -36.91
N LYS A 764 -17.89 57.63 -35.84
CA LYS A 764 -16.90 58.34 -34.97
C LYS A 764 -17.16 58.20 -33.46
N GLY A 765 -16.09 57.89 -32.72
CA GLY A 765 -15.90 58.36 -31.35
C GLY A 765 -15.12 57.43 -30.43
N ASP A 766 -13.79 57.50 -30.50
CA ASP A 766 -12.87 56.99 -29.48
C ASP A 766 -13.15 57.59 -28.08
N LYS A 767 -13.00 56.80 -27.01
CA LYS A 767 -11.84 56.88 -26.10
C LYS A 767 -11.93 55.92 -24.90
N GLN A 768 -10.75 55.40 -24.60
CA GLN A 768 -10.31 54.61 -23.45
C GLN A 768 -10.61 55.27 -22.09
N GLN A 769 -10.92 54.45 -21.08
CA GLN A 769 -9.97 54.12 -20.01
C GLN A 769 -10.31 52.77 -19.38
#